data_AF-I6AWT8-F1
#
_entry.id   AF-I6AWT8-F1
#
_cell.length_a   1.000
_cell.length_b   1.000
_cell.length_c   1.000
_cell.angle_alpha   90.00
_cell.angle_beta   90.00
_cell.angle_gamma   90.00
#
_symmetry.space_group_name_H-M   'P 1'
#
loop_
_entity.id
_entity.type
_entity.pdbx_description
1 polymer ?
#
loop_
_entity_poly.entity_id
_entity_poly.type
_entity_poly.pdbx_seq_one_letter_code
_entity_poly.pdbx_strand_id
1 'polypeptide(L)'
;MGELAQIASLTQSVESLTAAARRSFEYWRAIIEPLLENPPTNLSQALKELARVTGQTAKTLQNKYYDARNHGILAVADKRLCSKLWKRKKAATPRVKESEGLISLWKRLCEESDRSMETAHKRLLKMWKNRDEEFFRIPEYRDFPHWPALPPGLRYRNLLRYAPTEFELVVAQRGRSAAKGLRPTMRTTRVGLYVGSHYMIDDMWHNVMVNSFADKQAGRPMEIYTLDYFSACKMRWGARVRVKGRDGKYQGLSEVHARYITAATLFLDGYSPRGTEMVTEHGTAHLTERVVRALHDVSGGLITCSASGLQHEAAHAGQYPVFKLGNPNFKAALESNHNLYQNRMDYLPGQTGKNRDDRPAELAARLEHNARLLDLREALPEHAREGMVFPVLEFGQYLHLCSLACAGIEDERDHQLAEWIEAGNFLQMVDFGGGLTVPDYKLNEEQRAKLPALMDAGMVRVYPERMTRLEARRRGARDLVKIPGWGVCAILGDDLAREVKLGNDGFHVEDIDLSPSPLLYSPVIRDAEGRERILRKGEKFDGFINPFAPEVLFVRDAQGRYLGESKILPKPSRGDRDGIVRAWGEYAHVENVMAKDVQARHGRSGTGEGAGRARMGRDKNVAGAGRSNKPALARAGAAGGGNIFAIDSDDDEQGDES
;
A
#
# COMPACT_ATOMS: atom_id res chain seq x y z
N MET A 1 14.93 -80.49 45.88
CA MET A 1 13.91 -79.42 46.05
C MET A 1 14.26 -78.13 45.31
N GLY A 2 15.55 -77.73 45.21
CA GLY A 2 15.96 -76.50 44.48
C GLY A 2 15.86 -76.57 42.95
N GLU A 3 16.30 -77.65 42.30
CA GLU A 3 16.25 -77.78 40.83
C GLU A 3 14.81 -77.83 40.28
N LEU A 4 13.90 -78.54 40.95
CA LEU A 4 12.49 -78.60 40.54
C LEU A 4 11.78 -77.24 40.66
N ALA A 5 12.13 -76.41 41.64
CA ALA A 5 11.59 -75.05 41.79
C ALA A 5 12.15 -74.07 40.74
N GLN A 6 13.42 -74.24 40.35
CA GLN A 6 14.06 -73.43 39.33
C GLN A 6 13.52 -73.77 37.93
N ILE A 7 13.30 -75.06 37.65
CA ILE A 7 12.65 -75.55 36.42
C ILE A 7 11.20 -75.06 36.37
N ALA A 8 10.43 -75.15 37.46
CA ALA A 8 9.05 -74.64 37.52
C ALA A 8 8.94 -73.13 37.26
N SER A 9 9.86 -72.33 37.80
CA SER A 9 9.97 -70.87 37.57
C SER A 9 10.31 -70.51 36.11
N LEU A 10 11.21 -71.28 35.50
CA LEU A 10 11.58 -71.16 34.08
C LEU A 10 10.39 -71.50 33.17
N THR A 11 9.68 -72.60 33.44
CA THR A 11 8.52 -73.04 32.67
C THR A 11 7.37 -72.01 32.75
N GLN A 12 7.08 -71.49 33.94
CA GLN A 12 6.06 -70.45 34.15
C GLN A 12 6.40 -69.13 33.42
N SER A 13 7.70 -68.81 33.27
CA SER A 13 8.16 -67.62 32.56
C SER A 13 8.05 -67.76 31.04
N VAL A 14 8.32 -68.94 30.47
CA VAL A 14 8.17 -69.22 29.02
C VAL A 14 6.69 -69.28 28.62
N GLU A 15 5.84 -69.82 29.48
CA GLU A 15 4.40 -69.89 29.24
C GLU A 15 3.75 -68.50 29.14
N SER A 16 4.31 -67.51 29.86
CA SER A 16 3.84 -66.12 29.81
C SER A 16 4.20 -65.38 28.51
N LEU A 17 5.10 -65.92 27.67
CA LEU A 17 5.50 -65.30 26.41
C LEU A 17 4.37 -65.36 25.36
N THR A 18 4.26 -64.31 24.54
CA THR A 18 3.36 -64.34 23.37
C THR A 18 3.77 -65.45 22.41
N ALA A 19 2.85 -65.99 21.61
CA ALA A 19 3.16 -67.08 20.66
C ALA A 19 4.33 -66.75 19.72
N ALA A 20 4.44 -65.50 19.28
CA ALA A 20 5.58 -65.04 18.46
C ALA A 20 6.90 -64.98 19.25
N ALA A 21 6.87 -64.49 20.49
CA ALA A 21 8.04 -64.45 21.36
C ALA A 21 8.49 -65.85 21.79
N ARG A 22 7.55 -66.77 22.02
CA ARG A 22 7.84 -68.17 22.36
C ARG A 22 8.52 -68.90 21.21
N ARG A 23 8.00 -68.78 19.98
CA ARG A 23 8.66 -69.34 18.78
C ARG A 23 10.08 -68.79 18.57
N SER A 24 10.26 -67.49 18.74
CA SER A 24 11.59 -66.86 18.66
C SER A 24 12.52 -67.37 19.76
N PHE A 25 12.02 -67.49 20.99
CA PHE A 25 12.78 -68.03 22.12
C PHE A 25 13.18 -69.49 21.89
N GLU A 26 12.26 -70.35 21.45
CA GLU A 26 12.53 -71.77 21.14
C GLU A 26 13.55 -71.92 20.02
N TYR A 27 13.45 -71.12 18.97
CA TYR A 27 14.45 -71.06 17.90
C TYR A 27 15.85 -70.75 18.43
N TRP A 28 15.99 -69.68 19.22
CA TRP A 28 17.30 -69.31 19.78
C TRP A 28 17.79 -70.28 20.84
N ARG A 29 16.89 -70.85 21.64
CA ARG A 29 17.19 -71.87 22.64
C ARG A 29 17.80 -73.11 21.98
N ALA A 30 17.16 -73.65 20.94
CA ALA A 30 17.65 -74.82 20.21
C ALA A 30 19.07 -74.63 19.63
N ILE A 31 19.45 -73.39 19.31
CA ILE A 31 20.76 -73.05 18.75
C ILE A 31 21.81 -72.81 19.84
N ILE A 32 21.43 -72.15 20.95
CA ILE A 32 22.37 -71.65 21.96
C ILE A 32 22.53 -72.60 23.15
N GLU A 33 21.48 -73.30 23.56
CA GLU A 33 21.50 -74.23 24.69
C GLU A 33 22.53 -75.36 24.51
N PRO A 34 22.67 -76.01 23.34
CA PRO A 34 23.71 -77.02 23.13
C PRO A 34 25.15 -76.49 23.28
N LEU A 35 25.37 -75.22 22.92
CA LEU A 35 26.67 -74.56 23.07
C LEU A 35 26.99 -74.22 24.53
N LEU A 36 25.98 -74.06 25.38
CA LEU A 36 26.15 -73.82 26.82
C LEU A 36 26.39 -75.14 27.58
N GLU A 37 25.69 -76.20 27.18
CA GLU A 37 25.82 -77.54 27.78
C GLU A 37 27.16 -78.20 27.42
N ASN A 38 27.59 -78.06 26.16
CA ASN A 38 28.84 -78.64 25.65
C ASN A 38 29.68 -77.57 24.95
N PRO A 39 30.41 -76.72 25.71
CA PRO A 39 31.17 -75.62 25.14
C PRO A 39 32.35 -76.15 24.30
N PRO A 40 32.44 -75.78 23.00
CA PRO A 40 33.49 -76.25 22.12
C PRO A 40 34.86 -75.66 22.48
N THR A 41 35.92 -76.42 22.25
CA THR A 41 37.32 -76.01 22.51
C THR A 41 37.71 -74.73 21.76
N ASN A 42 37.11 -74.49 20.59
CA ASN A 42 37.23 -73.23 19.84
C ASN A 42 35.85 -72.64 19.52
N LEU A 43 35.31 -71.86 20.46
CA LEU A 43 34.00 -71.20 20.33
C LEU A 43 33.91 -70.28 19.11
N SER A 44 34.99 -69.60 18.73
CA SER A 44 34.96 -68.69 17.58
C SER A 44 34.73 -69.43 16.26
N GLN A 45 35.38 -70.59 16.09
CA GLN A 45 35.20 -71.43 14.91
C GLN A 45 33.82 -72.09 14.89
N ALA A 46 33.37 -72.63 16.03
CA ALA A 46 32.05 -73.22 16.16
C ALA A 46 30.93 -72.21 15.82
N LEU A 47 31.02 -70.97 16.29
CA LEU A 47 30.04 -69.93 15.96
C LEU A 47 30.05 -69.53 14.48
N LYS A 48 31.18 -69.63 13.77
CA LYS A 48 31.27 -69.37 12.32
C LYS A 48 30.63 -70.49 11.50
N GLU A 49 30.82 -71.74 11.91
CA GLU A 49 30.17 -72.89 11.26
C GLU A 49 28.66 -72.86 11.50
N LEU A 50 28.25 -72.60 12.74
CA LEU A 50 26.83 -72.48 13.11
C LEU A 50 26.16 -71.30 12.39
N ALA A 51 26.87 -70.20 12.16
CA ALA A 51 26.40 -69.08 11.33
C ALA A 51 26.08 -69.50 9.89
N ARG A 52 26.92 -70.36 9.27
CA ARG A 52 26.64 -70.92 7.94
C ARG A 52 25.40 -71.80 7.92
N VAL A 53 25.19 -72.61 8.95
CA VAL A 53 24.07 -73.55 9.02
C VAL A 53 22.75 -72.85 9.34
N THR A 54 22.76 -71.88 10.23
CA THR A 54 21.55 -71.19 10.72
C THR A 54 21.16 -69.96 9.91
N GLY A 55 22.01 -69.51 8.97
CA GLY A 55 21.82 -68.27 8.22
C GLY A 55 21.93 -66.99 9.05
N GLN A 56 22.40 -67.09 10.31
CA GLN A 56 22.60 -65.96 11.22
C GLN A 56 24.03 -65.45 11.16
N THR A 57 24.27 -64.20 11.58
CA THR A 57 25.66 -63.70 11.68
C THR A 57 26.37 -64.31 12.89
N ALA A 58 27.66 -64.58 12.75
CA ALA A 58 28.50 -65.06 13.86
C ALA A 58 28.48 -64.08 15.06
N LYS A 59 28.31 -62.78 14.81
CA LYS A 59 28.19 -61.75 15.86
C LYS A 59 26.87 -61.85 16.62
N THR A 60 25.76 -62.12 15.93
CA THR A 60 24.44 -62.33 16.56
C THR A 60 24.49 -63.55 17.48
N LEU A 61 25.05 -64.66 17.00
CA LEU A 61 25.20 -65.88 17.79
C LEU A 61 26.11 -65.66 19.00
N GLN A 62 27.24 -64.95 18.81
CA GLN A 62 28.13 -64.59 19.90
C GLN A 62 27.41 -63.77 20.99
N ASN A 63 26.67 -62.73 20.59
CA ASN A 63 25.93 -61.89 21.54
C ASN A 63 24.87 -62.71 22.31
N LYS A 64 24.10 -63.56 21.60
CA LYS A 64 23.08 -64.41 22.21
C LYS A 64 23.68 -65.45 23.16
N TYR A 65 24.82 -66.03 22.81
CA TYR A 65 25.56 -66.95 23.66
C TYR A 65 26.01 -66.28 24.96
N TYR A 66 26.64 -65.10 24.89
CA TYR A 66 27.09 -64.41 26.10
C TYR A 66 25.94 -63.85 26.94
N ASP A 67 24.85 -63.38 26.32
CA ASP A 67 23.64 -62.99 27.03
C ASP A 67 23.07 -64.18 27.82
N ALA A 68 22.98 -65.36 27.18
CA ALA A 68 22.50 -66.57 27.82
C ALA A 68 23.46 -67.11 28.91
N ARG A 69 24.78 -67.04 28.68
CA ARG A 69 25.80 -67.45 29.64
C ARG A 69 25.78 -66.60 30.91
N ASN A 70 25.58 -65.29 30.78
CA ASN A 70 25.64 -64.36 31.90
C ASN A 70 24.31 -64.20 32.64
N HIS A 71 23.18 -64.42 31.95
CA HIS A 71 21.85 -64.09 32.48
C HIS A 71 20.85 -65.26 32.41
N GLY A 72 21.32 -66.46 32.07
CA GLY A 72 20.51 -67.67 31.89
C GLY A 72 19.82 -67.74 30.53
N ILE A 73 19.38 -68.94 30.14
CA ILE A 73 18.86 -69.21 28.79
C ILE A 73 17.68 -68.31 28.40
N LEU A 74 16.84 -67.90 29.35
CA LEU A 74 15.72 -66.96 29.12
C LEU A 74 16.14 -65.61 28.53
N ALA A 75 17.42 -65.21 28.68
CA ALA A 75 17.93 -63.96 28.15
C ALA A 75 17.91 -63.89 26.61
N VAL A 76 17.82 -65.04 25.91
CA VAL A 76 17.75 -65.06 24.45
C VAL A 76 16.38 -64.63 23.91
N ALA A 77 15.34 -64.55 24.75
CA ALA A 77 14.01 -64.12 24.35
C ALA A 77 14.01 -62.69 23.77
N ASP A 78 13.24 -62.47 22.70
CA ASP A 78 13.16 -61.15 22.08
C ASP A 78 12.32 -60.18 22.93
N LYS A 79 13.01 -59.25 23.58
CA LYS A 79 12.42 -58.22 24.45
C LYS A 79 11.45 -57.29 23.71
N ARG A 80 11.58 -57.14 22.38
CA ARG A 80 10.66 -56.32 21.56
C ARG A 80 9.28 -56.97 21.46
N LEU A 81 9.24 -58.30 21.34
CA LEU A 81 8.01 -59.10 21.21
C LEU A 81 7.24 -59.29 22.53
N CYS A 82 7.84 -58.90 23.66
CA CYS A 82 7.31 -59.06 25.01
C CYS A 82 7.41 -57.79 25.87
N SER A 83 7.38 -56.61 25.23
CA SER A 83 7.57 -55.30 25.87
C SER A 83 6.62 -55.00 27.05
N LYS A 84 5.46 -55.67 27.15
CA LYS A 84 4.49 -55.50 28.25
C LYS A 84 4.93 -56.19 29.54
N LEU A 85 5.61 -57.34 29.46
CA LEU A 85 6.10 -58.10 30.63
C LEU A 85 7.31 -57.43 31.29
N TRP A 86 8.11 -56.70 30.52
CA TRP A 86 9.31 -56.00 31.01
C TRP A 86 9.08 -54.54 31.45
N LYS A 87 7.84 -54.05 31.46
CA LYS A 87 7.53 -52.74 32.06
C LYS A 87 7.51 -52.87 33.58
N ARG A 88 8.59 -52.45 34.26
CA ARG A 88 8.56 -52.18 35.71
C ARG A 88 7.34 -51.28 36.02
N LYS A 89 6.50 -51.69 36.99
CA LYS A 89 5.47 -50.81 37.59
C LYS A 89 6.19 -49.55 38.09
N LYS A 90 6.14 -48.46 37.33
CA LYS A 90 6.59 -47.15 37.83
C LYS A 90 5.55 -46.71 38.84
N ALA A 91 5.99 -46.37 40.06
CA ALA A 91 5.18 -45.67 41.05
C ALA A 91 4.43 -44.51 40.36
N ALA A 92 3.19 -44.25 40.80
CA ALA A 92 2.30 -43.23 40.24
C ALA A 92 2.99 -41.87 40.24
N THR A 93 3.67 -41.57 39.14
CA THR A 93 4.34 -40.29 38.95
C THR A 93 3.30 -39.35 38.36
N PRO A 94 3.11 -38.14 38.92
CA PRO A 94 2.20 -37.17 38.36
C PRO A 94 2.54 -36.93 36.89
N ARG A 95 1.56 -37.14 36.01
CA ARG A 95 1.74 -36.86 34.59
C ARG A 95 1.48 -35.37 34.39
N VAL A 96 2.43 -34.68 33.78
CA VAL A 96 2.34 -33.23 33.50
C VAL A 96 1.02 -32.84 32.84
N LYS A 97 0.54 -33.64 31.87
CA LYS A 97 -0.73 -33.39 31.16
C LYS A 97 -1.99 -33.43 32.04
N GLU A 98 -1.89 -34.04 33.21
CA GLU A 98 -3.00 -34.26 34.15
C GLU A 98 -2.96 -33.24 35.29
N SER A 99 -1.96 -32.35 35.31
CA SER A 99 -1.73 -31.36 36.37
C SER A 99 -1.97 -29.94 35.83
N GLU A 100 -3.22 -29.46 35.90
CA GLU A 100 -3.61 -28.12 35.43
C GLU A 100 -2.82 -27.00 36.13
N GLY A 101 -2.59 -27.11 37.44
CA GLY A 101 -1.83 -26.12 38.21
C GLY A 101 -0.39 -25.94 37.73
N LEU A 102 0.29 -27.05 37.41
CA LEU A 102 1.64 -27.03 36.84
C LEU A 102 1.66 -26.42 35.43
N ILE A 103 0.70 -26.78 34.57
CA ILE A 103 0.63 -26.22 33.22
C ILE A 103 0.38 -24.71 33.28
N SER A 104 -0.53 -24.25 34.15
CA SER A 104 -0.79 -22.83 34.36
C SER A 104 0.43 -22.08 34.88
N LEU A 105 1.13 -22.63 35.88
CA LEU A 105 2.38 -22.06 36.40
C LEU A 105 3.45 -21.98 35.30
N TRP A 106 3.61 -23.05 34.53
CA TRP A 106 4.57 -23.13 33.44
C TRP A 106 4.30 -22.09 32.35
N LYS A 107 3.04 -21.96 31.91
CA LYS A 107 2.63 -20.97 30.91
C LYS A 107 2.93 -19.55 31.37
N ARG A 108 2.53 -19.18 32.59
CA ARG A 108 2.82 -17.86 33.17
C ARG A 108 4.32 -17.56 33.26
N LEU A 109 5.13 -18.52 33.71
CA LEU A 109 6.58 -18.33 33.74
C LEU A 109 7.19 -18.13 32.35
N CYS A 110 6.62 -18.75 31.31
CA CYS A 110 7.01 -18.52 29.92
C CYS A 110 6.61 -17.12 29.46
N GLU A 111 5.39 -16.68 29.77
CA GLU A 111 4.88 -15.35 29.45
C GLU A 111 5.72 -14.24 30.10
N GLU A 112 6.16 -14.43 31.35
CA GLU A 112 7.07 -13.51 32.06
C GLU A 112 8.52 -13.52 31.53
N SER A 113 8.91 -14.52 30.73
CA SER A 113 10.29 -14.71 30.27
C SER A 113 10.50 -14.21 28.83
N ASP A 114 10.92 -12.96 28.69
CA ASP A 114 11.00 -12.26 27.40
C ASP A 114 12.08 -12.79 26.43
N ARG A 115 13.16 -13.43 26.93
CA ARG A 115 14.30 -13.87 26.09
C ARG A 115 14.27 -15.34 25.67
N SER A 116 13.84 -16.25 26.55
CA SER A 116 13.90 -17.70 26.30
C SER A 116 13.07 -18.47 27.32
N MET A 117 12.36 -19.51 26.85
CA MET A 117 11.65 -20.47 27.69
C MET A 117 12.60 -21.30 28.57
N GLU A 118 13.89 -21.36 28.24
CA GLU A 118 14.89 -22.00 29.11
C GLU A 118 15.06 -21.23 30.42
N THR A 119 14.91 -19.90 30.39
CA THR A 119 14.92 -19.06 31.60
C THR A 119 13.70 -19.35 32.47
N ALA A 120 12.52 -19.50 31.86
CA ALA A 120 11.31 -19.93 32.55
C ALA A 120 11.51 -21.31 33.22
N HIS A 121 12.17 -22.23 32.52
CA HIS A 121 12.47 -23.57 33.05
C HIS A 121 13.42 -23.51 34.23
N LYS A 122 14.49 -22.71 34.15
CA LYS A 122 15.41 -22.47 35.27
C LYS A 122 14.71 -21.86 36.47
N ARG A 123 13.77 -20.93 36.28
CA ARG A 123 12.93 -20.36 37.35
C ARG A 123 12.05 -21.45 37.99
N LEU A 124 11.34 -22.25 37.19
CA LEU A 124 10.53 -23.36 37.69
C LEU A 124 11.35 -24.36 38.52
N LEU A 125 12.55 -24.72 38.05
CA LEU A 125 13.46 -25.60 38.78
C LEU A 125 13.99 -24.97 40.08
N LYS A 126 14.22 -23.66 40.07
CA LYS A 126 14.61 -22.92 41.28
C LYS A 126 13.48 -22.91 42.30
N MET A 127 12.24 -22.68 41.86
CA MET A 127 11.04 -22.76 42.72
C MET A 127 10.91 -24.15 43.36
N TRP A 128 11.09 -25.23 42.58
CA TRP A 128 11.12 -26.61 43.09
C TRP A 128 12.21 -26.83 44.15
N LYS A 129 13.44 -26.43 43.85
CA LYS A 129 14.60 -26.62 44.75
C LYS A 129 14.46 -25.83 46.04
N ASN A 130 13.88 -24.65 45.98
CA ASN A 130 13.76 -23.74 47.12
C ASN A 130 12.49 -23.97 47.96
N ARG A 131 11.66 -24.96 47.61
CA ARG A 131 10.32 -25.15 48.20
C ARG A 131 9.47 -23.88 48.16
N ASP A 132 9.48 -23.23 47.00
CA ASP A 132 8.66 -22.05 46.77
C ASP A 132 7.19 -22.39 46.99
N GLU A 133 6.53 -21.56 47.80
CA GLU A 133 5.16 -21.79 48.26
C GLU A 133 4.20 -21.92 47.08
N GLU A 134 4.42 -21.15 46.01
CA GLU A 134 3.55 -21.14 44.84
C GLU A 134 3.62 -22.47 44.06
N PHE A 135 4.82 -23.05 43.93
CA PHE A 135 4.99 -24.36 43.31
C PHE A 135 4.35 -25.46 44.16
N PHE A 136 4.57 -25.43 45.48
CA PHE A 136 4.09 -26.47 46.41
C PHE A 136 2.60 -26.35 46.76
N ARG A 137 1.91 -25.28 46.34
CA ARG A 137 0.44 -25.23 46.35
C ARG A 137 -0.18 -26.25 45.38
N ILE A 138 0.53 -26.63 44.32
CA ILE A 138 0.06 -27.60 43.31
C ILE A 138 -0.14 -28.97 43.99
N PRO A 139 -1.38 -29.50 44.07
CA PRO A 139 -1.71 -30.70 44.86
C PRO A 139 -0.82 -31.92 44.55
N GLU A 140 -0.52 -32.14 43.29
CA GLU A 140 0.23 -33.29 42.78
C GLU A 140 1.72 -33.26 43.19
N TYR A 141 2.24 -32.09 43.57
CA TYR A 141 3.64 -31.88 43.91
C TYR A 141 3.86 -31.47 45.37
N ARG A 142 2.81 -31.11 46.11
CA ARG A 142 2.85 -30.67 47.52
C ARG A 142 3.61 -31.65 48.43
N ASP A 143 3.27 -32.93 48.35
CA ASP A 143 3.82 -33.98 49.22
C ASP A 143 4.72 -34.96 48.46
N PHE A 144 5.45 -34.48 47.44
CA PHE A 144 6.22 -35.35 46.57
C PHE A 144 7.32 -36.13 47.34
N PRO A 145 7.30 -37.48 47.33
CA PRO A 145 8.04 -38.31 48.29
C PRO A 145 9.55 -38.37 48.05
N HIS A 146 10.05 -37.85 46.93
CA HIS A 146 11.47 -37.93 46.55
C HIS A 146 12.15 -36.56 46.43
N TRP A 147 11.58 -35.49 46.98
CA TRP A 147 12.23 -34.18 47.00
C TRP A 147 13.62 -34.27 47.69
N PRO A 148 14.68 -33.63 47.17
CA PRO A 148 14.72 -32.64 46.09
C PRO A 148 14.88 -33.23 44.67
N ALA A 149 14.82 -34.55 44.50
CA ALA A 149 14.94 -35.17 43.18
C ALA A 149 13.83 -34.67 42.24
N LEU A 150 14.21 -34.31 41.01
CA LEU A 150 13.30 -33.70 40.06
C LEU A 150 12.20 -34.69 39.61
N PRO A 151 10.91 -34.35 39.75
CA PRO A 151 9.81 -35.18 39.29
C PRO A 151 9.92 -35.53 37.80
N PRO A 152 9.71 -36.81 37.43
CA PRO A 152 9.65 -37.21 36.02
C PRO A 152 8.50 -36.51 35.30
N GLY A 153 8.83 -35.55 34.44
CA GLY A 153 7.83 -34.66 33.84
C GLY A 153 8.34 -33.24 33.71
N LEU A 154 9.07 -32.74 34.72
CA LEU A 154 9.59 -31.38 34.77
C LEU A 154 10.88 -31.15 33.95
N ARG A 155 11.21 -32.08 33.04
CA ARG A 155 12.31 -31.86 32.09
C ARG A 155 11.84 -30.88 31.02
N TYR A 156 12.73 -29.98 30.59
CA TYR A 156 12.42 -28.95 29.59
C TYR A 156 11.67 -29.49 28.36
N ARG A 157 12.20 -30.56 27.74
CA ARG A 157 11.58 -31.22 26.57
C ARG A 157 10.15 -31.70 26.76
N ASN A 158 9.76 -32.03 27.99
CA ASN A 158 8.41 -32.50 28.31
C ASN A 158 7.46 -31.31 28.50
N LEU A 159 7.94 -30.25 29.13
CA LEU A 159 7.19 -29.02 29.39
C LEU A 159 6.97 -28.19 28.13
N LEU A 160 7.89 -28.22 27.16
CA LEU A 160 7.73 -27.55 25.86
C LEU A 160 6.44 -27.92 25.12
N ARG A 161 5.89 -29.13 25.36
CA ARG A 161 4.62 -29.56 24.75
C ARG A 161 3.39 -28.83 25.29
N TYR A 162 3.55 -28.16 26.44
CA TYR A 162 2.50 -27.40 27.13
C TYR A 162 2.88 -25.91 27.24
N ALA A 163 3.93 -25.49 26.54
CA ALA A 163 4.28 -24.08 26.44
C ALA A 163 3.17 -23.30 25.72
N PRO A 164 3.03 -21.99 25.98
CA PRO A 164 2.13 -21.16 25.20
C PRO A 164 2.55 -21.12 23.73
N THR A 165 1.58 -20.94 22.85
CA THR A 165 1.78 -20.68 21.42
C THR A 165 2.54 -19.38 21.20
N GLU A 166 3.10 -19.21 20.01
CA GLU A 166 3.78 -17.97 19.62
C GLU A 166 2.83 -16.75 19.77
N PHE A 167 1.55 -16.92 19.42
CA PHE A 167 0.54 -15.89 19.61
C PHE A 167 0.33 -15.54 21.09
N GLU A 168 0.12 -16.53 21.96
CA GLU A 168 -0.05 -16.32 23.41
C GLU A 168 1.16 -15.57 24.01
N LEU A 169 2.39 -15.95 23.62
CA LEU A 169 3.62 -15.30 24.10
C LEU A 169 3.71 -13.84 23.64
N VAL A 170 3.52 -13.57 22.35
CA VAL A 170 3.61 -12.19 21.83
C VAL A 170 2.51 -11.32 22.42
N VAL A 171 1.31 -11.84 22.61
CA VAL A 171 0.21 -11.11 23.26
C VAL A 171 0.55 -10.75 24.70
N ALA A 172 1.05 -11.71 25.49
CA ALA A 172 1.39 -11.48 26.89
C ALA A 172 2.58 -10.52 27.05
N GLN A 173 3.62 -10.68 26.23
CA GLN A 173 4.88 -9.93 26.36
C GLN A 173 4.84 -8.55 25.70
N ARG A 174 4.23 -8.47 24.51
CA ARG A 174 4.30 -7.29 23.62
C ARG A 174 2.93 -6.68 23.31
N GLY A 175 1.84 -7.37 23.66
CA GLY A 175 0.47 -6.92 23.44
C GLY A 175 -0.16 -7.41 22.13
N ARG A 176 -1.48 -7.24 22.04
CA ARG A 176 -2.31 -7.72 20.90
C ARG A 176 -1.90 -7.12 19.55
N SER A 177 -1.39 -5.89 19.53
CA SER A 177 -0.98 -5.22 18.29
C SER A 177 0.25 -5.88 17.65
N ALA A 178 1.24 -6.27 18.45
CA ALA A 178 2.44 -6.98 17.98
C ALA A 178 2.11 -8.41 17.50
N ALA A 179 1.12 -9.05 18.11
CA ALA A 179 0.67 -10.40 17.75
C ALA A 179 -0.18 -10.46 16.47
N LYS A 180 -0.45 -9.32 15.83
CA LYS A 180 -1.33 -9.24 14.65
C LYS A 180 -0.83 -10.05 13.46
N GLY A 181 0.48 -10.21 13.28
CA GLY A 181 1.04 -11.05 12.22
C GLY A 181 0.79 -12.55 12.41
N LEU A 182 0.42 -12.97 13.62
CA LEU A 182 0.24 -14.37 14.01
C LEU A 182 -1.23 -14.81 14.01
N ARG A 183 -2.16 -13.90 13.72
CA ARG A 183 -3.61 -14.19 13.65
C ARG A 183 -4.08 -14.20 12.19
N PRO A 184 -5.19 -14.89 11.87
CA PRO A 184 -5.81 -14.78 10.55
C PRO A 184 -6.13 -13.32 10.19
N THR A 185 -5.75 -12.92 8.98
CA THR A 185 -6.07 -11.60 8.45
C THR A 185 -7.45 -11.63 7.81
N MET A 186 -8.34 -10.70 8.22
CA MET A 186 -9.61 -10.45 7.54
C MET A 186 -9.32 -10.02 6.10
N ARG A 187 -9.86 -10.75 5.13
CA ARG A 187 -9.77 -10.42 3.70
C ARG A 187 -11.06 -9.73 3.29
N THR A 188 -10.94 -8.61 2.58
CA THR A 188 -12.05 -7.86 1.99
C THR A 188 -11.98 -7.99 0.46
N THR A 189 -13.11 -7.81 -0.22
CA THR A 189 -13.22 -7.93 -1.68
C THR A 189 -13.85 -6.68 -2.29
N ARG A 190 -13.65 -6.49 -3.60
CA ARG A 190 -14.28 -5.43 -4.39
C ARG A 190 -15.68 -5.77 -4.89
N VAL A 191 -16.08 -7.04 -4.82
CA VAL A 191 -17.41 -7.47 -5.29
C VAL A 191 -18.51 -6.70 -4.55
N GLY A 192 -19.44 -6.10 -5.29
CA GLY A 192 -20.52 -5.27 -4.76
C GLY A 192 -20.18 -3.79 -4.60
N LEU A 193 -18.91 -3.40 -4.75
CA LEU A 193 -18.50 -2.00 -4.77
C LEU A 193 -18.67 -1.35 -6.15
N TYR A 194 -18.43 -0.05 -6.20
CA TYR A 194 -18.57 0.78 -7.39
C TYR A 194 -17.61 1.97 -7.31
N VAL A 195 -17.35 2.63 -8.44
CA VAL A 195 -16.54 3.87 -8.47
C VAL A 195 -17.19 4.91 -7.57
N GLY A 196 -16.40 5.49 -6.67
CA GLY A 196 -16.89 6.46 -5.69
C GLY A 196 -17.58 5.84 -4.48
N SER A 197 -17.60 4.51 -4.33
CA SER A 197 -18.12 3.87 -3.10
C SER A 197 -17.22 4.15 -1.89
N HIS A 198 -15.90 4.09 -2.06
CA HIS A 198 -14.93 4.29 -0.99
C HIS A 198 -13.76 5.14 -1.48
N TYR A 199 -13.64 6.34 -0.92
CA TYR A 199 -12.50 7.22 -1.14
C TYR A 199 -11.57 7.16 0.06
N MET A 200 -10.33 6.74 -0.18
CA MET A 200 -9.30 6.64 0.85
C MET A 200 -8.35 7.83 0.70
N ILE A 201 -8.27 8.69 1.72
CA ILE A 201 -7.34 9.83 1.75
C ILE A 201 -6.12 9.42 2.55
N ASP A 202 -4.92 9.64 2.02
CA ASP A 202 -3.67 9.31 2.71
C ASP A 202 -2.57 10.31 2.45
N ASP A 203 -1.59 10.35 3.36
CA ASP A 203 -0.29 10.94 3.12
C ASP A 203 0.77 9.86 2.82
N MET A 204 1.67 10.14 1.88
CA MET A 204 2.76 9.25 1.51
C MET A 204 4.10 9.96 1.58
N TRP A 205 5.06 9.32 2.25
CA TRP A 205 6.46 9.72 2.20
C TRP A 205 7.13 9.04 1.02
N HIS A 206 7.68 9.85 0.12
CA HIS A 206 8.47 9.33 -0.97
C HIS A 206 9.86 8.93 -0.48
N ASN A 207 10.38 7.80 -0.99
CA ASN A 207 11.71 7.28 -0.61
C ASN A 207 12.85 7.92 -1.41
N VAL A 208 12.76 9.22 -1.69
CA VAL A 208 13.77 9.97 -2.45
C VAL A 208 13.96 11.37 -1.87
N MET A 209 15.16 11.91 -2.01
CA MET A 209 15.49 13.31 -1.72
C MET A 209 15.42 14.13 -3.00
N VAL A 210 14.79 15.30 -2.95
CA VAL A 210 14.71 16.25 -4.06
C VAL A 210 15.08 17.65 -3.60
N ASN A 211 15.48 18.50 -4.54
CA ASN A 211 15.75 19.92 -4.31
C ASN A 211 14.47 20.74 -4.40
N SER A 212 14.17 21.51 -3.35
CA SER A 212 13.31 22.69 -3.44
C SER A 212 14.18 23.90 -3.71
N PHE A 213 14.10 24.47 -4.92
CA PHE A 213 14.82 25.71 -5.24
C PHE A 213 14.19 26.93 -4.56
N ALA A 214 12.89 26.89 -4.25
CA ALA A 214 12.23 27.95 -3.49
C ALA A 214 12.76 28.03 -2.05
N ASP A 215 12.92 26.87 -1.40
CA ASP A 215 13.39 26.78 -0.01
C ASP A 215 14.91 26.64 0.12
N LYS A 216 15.60 26.53 -1.02
CA LYS A 216 17.05 26.39 -1.13
C LYS A 216 17.59 25.19 -0.34
N GLN A 217 16.81 24.11 -0.31
CA GLN A 217 17.08 22.94 0.52
C GLN A 217 16.67 21.66 -0.19
N ALA A 218 17.41 20.58 0.09
CA ALA A 218 16.98 19.24 -0.25
C ALA A 218 16.06 18.67 0.84
N GLY A 219 14.98 18.00 0.45
CA GLY A 219 14.05 17.37 1.38
C GLY A 219 13.34 16.18 0.76
N ARG A 220 12.59 15.44 1.58
CA ARG A 220 11.74 14.34 1.11
C ARG A 220 10.39 14.89 0.65
N PRO A 221 9.90 14.55 -0.54
CA PRO A 221 8.52 14.84 -0.92
C PRO A 221 7.55 14.12 0.01
N MET A 222 6.56 14.88 0.48
CA MET A 222 5.36 14.36 1.14
C MET A 222 4.18 14.60 0.22
N GLU A 223 3.51 13.53 -0.18
CA GLU A 223 2.33 13.56 -1.03
C GLU A 223 1.07 13.40 -0.20
N ILE A 224 0.01 14.10 -0.56
CA ILE A 224 -1.35 13.80 -0.13
C ILE A 224 -2.17 13.44 -1.35
N TYR A 225 -3.00 12.40 -1.23
CA TYR A 225 -3.78 11.91 -2.35
C TYR A 225 -5.12 11.32 -1.92
N THR A 226 -6.01 11.14 -2.88
CA THR A 226 -7.24 10.36 -2.73
C THR A 226 -7.21 9.18 -3.68
N LEU A 227 -7.49 7.99 -3.17
CA LEU A 227 -7.61 6.74 -3.93
C LEU A 227 -9.07 6.32 -3.99
N ASP A 228 -9.58 6.00 -5.18
CA ASP A 228 -10.82 5.25 -5.32
C ASP A 228 -10.53 3.76 -5.16
N TYR A 229 -11.03 3.14 -4.09
CA TYR A 229 -10.69 1.75 -3.75
C TYR A 229 -11.15 0.75 -4.82
N PHE A 230 -12.32 1.01 -5.42
CA PHE A 230 -12.93 0.14 -6.42
C PHE A 230 -12.10 0.10 -7.71
N SER A 231 -11.79 1.27 -8.30
CA SER A 231 -10.97 1.36 -9.51
C SER A 231 -9.46 1.30 -9.24
N ALA A 232 -9.05 1.36 -7.96
CA ALA A 232 -7.65 1.46 -7.55
C ALA A 232 -6.89 2.63 -8.23
N CYS A 233 -7.62 3.66 -8.65
CA CYS A 233 -7.07 4.82 -9.36
C CYS A 233 -6.77 5.95 -8.37
N LYS A 234 -5.60 6.58 -8.52
CA LYS A 234 -5.21 7.74 -7.71
C LYS A 234 -5.93 8.97 -8.27
N MET A 235 -7.02 9.36 -7.61
CA MET A 235 -7.99 10.32 -8.11
C MET A 235 -7.40 11.72 -8.30
N ARG A 236 -6.83 12.21 -7.20
CA ARG A 236 -6.15 13.50 -7.06
C ARG A 236 -4.97 13.30 -6.15
N TRP A 237 -3.91 14.05 -6.40
CA TRP A 237 -2.73 14.04 -5.57
C TRP A 237 -1.94 15.31 -5.75
N GLY A 238 -1.11 15.63 -4.77
CA GLY A 238 -0.16 16.72 -4.81
C GLY A 238 0.88 16.52 -3.74
N ALA A 239 2.04 17.10 -3.92
CA ALA A 239 3.13 16.93 -2.98
C ALA A 239 3.76 18.26 -2.63
N ARG A 240 4.48 18.27 -1.52
CA ARG A 240 5.38 19.33 -1.12
C ARG A 240 6.69 18.75 -0.62
N VAL A 241 7.77 19.49 -0.75
CA VAL A 241 9.05 19.08 -0.17
C VAL A 241 9.04 19.40 1.32
N ARG A 242 9.34 18.41 2.15
CA ARG A 242 9.48 18.62 3.59
C ARG A 242 10.85 19.24 3.88
N VAL A 243 10.87 20.56 4.04
CA VAL A 243 12.05 21.37 4.36
C VAL A 243 11.98 21.91 5.78
N LYS A 244 13.12 22.39 6.29
CA LYS A 244 13.21 23.05 7.58
C LYS A 244 12.93 24.54 7.40
N GLY A 245 11.94 25.06 8.12
CA GLY A 245 11.61 26.48 8.15
C GLY A 245 12.66 27.30 8.91
N ARG A 246 12.51 28.64 8.88
CA ARG A 246 13.40 29.57 9.58
C ARG A 246 13.42 29.38 11.10
N ASP A 247 12.31 28.91 11.66
CA ASP A 247 12.16 28.56 13.09
C ASP A 247 12.81 27.22 13.46
N GLY A 248 13.43 26.54 12.48
CA GLY A 248 14.04 25.24 12.65
C GLY A 248 13.06 24.07 12.69
N LYS A 249 11.75 24.29 12.48
CA LYS A 249 10.76 23.21 12.42
C LYS A 249 10.57 22.73 10.98
N TYR A 250 10.30 21.44 10.83
CA TYR A 250 9.95 20.89 9.52
C TYR A 250 8.50 21.24 9.16
N GLN A 251 8.29 21.79 7.97
CA GLN A 251 6.96 22.03 7.44
C GLN A 251 6.47 20.78 6.69
N GLY A 252 5.44 20.14 7.22
CA GLY A 252 4.84 18.93 6.64
C GLY A 252 3.43 19.16 6.12
N LEU A 253 2.77 18.06 5.77
CA LEU A 253 1.34 18.05 5.51
C LEU A 253 0.55 18.24 6.82
N SER A 254 -0.65 18.76 6.71
CA SER A 254 -1.55 19.09 7.83
C SER A 254 -3.01 18.80 7.44
N GLU A 255 -3.93 18.85 8.40
CA GLU A 255 -5.37 18.66 8.20
C GLU A 255 -5.95 19.56 7.09
N VAL A 256 -5.44 20.79 6.96
CA VAL A 256 -5.79 21.73 5.87
C VAL A 256 -5.62 21.09 4.49
N HIS A 257 -4.54 20.32 4.27
CA HIS A 257 -4.28 19.65 3.01
C HIS A 257 -5.30 18.53 2.75
N ALA A 258 -5.72 17.81 3.79
CA ALA A 258 -6.77 16.80 3.71
C ALA A 258 -8.11 17.41 3.30
N ARG A 259 -8.44 18.60 3.84
CA ARG A 259 -9.65 19.34 3.44
C ARG A 259 -9.58 19.81 1.99
N TYR A 260 -8.43 20.34 1.54
CA TYR A 260 -8.23 20.75 0.16
C TYR A 260 -8.48 19.60 -0.81
N ILE A 261 -7.84 18.44 -0.58
CA ILE A 261 -7.98 17.33 -1.51
C ILE A 261 -9.36 16.68 -1.45
N THR A 262 -9.99 16.64 -0.28
CA THR A 262 -11.38 16.19 -0.11
C THR A 262 -12.34 17.05 -0.93
N ALA A 263 -12.27 18.38 -0.72
CA ALA A 263 -13.14 19.32 -1.40
C ALA A 263 -12.94 19.27 -2.93
N ALA A 264 -11.69 19.18 -3.40
CA ALA A 264 -11.41 19.10 -4.82
C ALA A 264 -11.88 17.78 -5.44
N THR A 265 -11.69 16.64 -4.76
CA THR A 265 -12.18 15.35 -5.24
C THR A 265 -13.69 15.38 -5.42
N LEU A 266 -14.42 15.86 -4.41
CA LEU A 266 -15.88 15.89 -4.46
C LEU A 266 -16.43 16.96 -5.43
N PHE A 267 -15.73 18.08 -5.60
CA PHE A 267 -16.15 19.15 -6.50
C PHE A 267 -15.88 18.82 -7.97
N LEU A 268 -14.72 18.22 -8.26
CA LEU A 268 -14.29 17.99 -9.64
C LEU A 268 -14.60 16.58 -10.15
N ASP A 269 -14.57 15.56 -9.29
CA ASP A 269 -14.86 14.17 -9.64
C ASP A 269 -16.25 13.72 -9.16
N GLY A 270 -16.64 14.09 -7.95
CA GLY A 270 -17.96 13.79 -7.39
C GLY A 270 -18.02 12.59 -6.44
N TYR A 271 -19.20 12.37 -5.88
CA TYR A 271 -19.56 11.23 -5.02
C TYR A 271 -20.63 10.37 -5.71
N SER A 272 -20.84 9.15 -5.24
CA SER A 272 -21.85 8.27 -5.83
C SER A 272 -23.23 8.53 -5.24
N PRO A 273 -24.29 8.62 -6.07
CA PRO A 273 -25.67 8.74 -5.58
C PRO A 273 -26.14 7.48 -4.82
N ARG A 274 -25.39 6.39 -4.90
CA ARG A 274 -25.63 5.14 -4.14
C ARG A 274 -25.05 5.19 -2.72
N GLY A 275 -24.28 6.21 -2.40
CA GLY A 275 -23.53 6.36 -1.15
C GLY A 275 -22.01 6.36 -1.38
N THR A 276 -21.29 7.15 -0.59
CA THR A 276 -19.83 7.24 -0.61
C THR A 276 -19.30 7.23 0.82
N GLU A 277 -18.39 6.32 1.11
CA GLU A 277 -17.67 6.29 2.36
C GLU A 277 -16.28 6.94 2.20
N MET A 278 -16.03 7.97 2.99
CA MET A 278 -14.71 8.57 3.16
C MET A 278 -13.94 7.79 4.22
N VAL A 279 -12.93 7.06 3.80
CA VAL A 279 -12.09 6.24 4.67
C VAL A 279 -10.91 7.09 5.15
N THR A 280 -11.00 7.51 6.41
CA THR A 280 -10.07 8.47 7.03
C THR A 280 -9.22 7.84 8.12
N GLU A 281 -8.11 8.48 8.49
CA GLU A 281 -7.24 8.05 9.60
C GLU A 281 -7.22 9.06 10.76
N HIS A 282 -6.65 8.65 11.89
CA HIS A 282 -6.46 9.47 13.10
C HIS A 282 -5.19 10.36 13.03
N GLY A 283 -4.68 10.65 11.83
CA GLY A 283 -3.39 11.33 11.59
C GLY A 283 -3.50 12.57 10.71
N THR A 284 -2.55 12.76 9.79
CA THR A 284 -2.49 13.92 8.89
C THR A 284 -3.70 14.00 7.95
N ALA A 285 -4.20 12.85 7.50
CA ALA A 285 -5.39 12.70 6.66
C ALA A 285 -6.70 12.62 7.45
N HIS A 286 -6.73 13.14 8.69
CA HIS A 286 -7.92 13.18 9.51
C HIS A 286 -8.91 14.25 9.04
N LEU A 287 -10.21 13.92 9.05
CA LEU A 287 -11.28 14.88 8.85
C LEU A 287 -11.98 15.14 10.20
N THR A 288 -12.00 16.39 10.61
CA THR A 288 -12.63 16.82 11.86
C THR A 288 -14.15 16.61 11.83
N GLU A 289 -14.80 16.51 13.00
CA GLU A 289 -16.26 16.36 13.10
C GLU A 289 -17.02 17.46 12.33
N ARG A 290 -16.48 18.69 12.31
CA ARG A 290 -17.02 19.80 11.53
C ARG A 290 -17.08 19.46 10.04
N VAL A 291 -15.99 18.92 9.50
CA VAL A 291 -15.89 18.54 8.09
C VAL A 291 -16.80 17.34 7.80
N VAL A 292 -16.84 16.34 8.69
CA VAL A 292 -17.75 15.19 8.56
C VAL A 292 -19.21 15.64 8.49
N ARG A 293 -19.61 16.58 9.36
CA ARG A 293 -20.96 17.15 9.32
C ARG A 293 -21.23 17.92 8.02
N ALA A 294 -20.28 18.73 7.56
CA ALA A 294 -20.41 19.42 6.28
C ALA A 294 -20.59 18.44 5.10
N LEU A 295 -19.84 17.34 5.08
CA LEU A 295 -19.99 16.29 4.06
C LEU A 295 -21.37 15.64 4.09
N HIS A 296 -21.86 15.32 5.28
CA HIS A 296 -23.21 14.78 5.48
C HIS A 296 -24.28 15.76 4.97
N ASP A 297 -24.20 17.04 5.37
CA ASP A 297 -25.21 18.04 5.03
C ASP A 297 -25.22 18.38 3.53
N VAL A 298 -24.05 18.50 2.90
CA VAL A 298 -23.89 18.77 1.46
C VAL A 298 -24.47 17.67 0.58
N SER A 299 -24.41 16.43 1.05
CA SER A 299 -24.83 15.26 0.28
C SER A 299 -26.19 14.71 0.68
N GLY A 300 -26.86 15.32 1.67
CA GLY A 300 -28.10 14.77 2.24
C GLY A 300 -27.91 13.41 2.93
N GLY A 301 -26.72 13.17 3.49
CA GLY A 301 -26.36 11.93 4.18
C GLY A 301 -25.81 10.82 3.29
N LEU A 302 -25.59 11.07 2.00
CA LEU A 302 -25.00 10.10 1.08
C LEU A 302 -23.48 9.95 1.24
N ILE A 303 -22.80 10.96 1.78
CA ILE A 303 -21.38 10.88 2.13
C ILE A 303 -21.27 10.59 3.63
N THR A 304 -20.68 9.45 3.96
CA THR A 304 -20.37 9.04 5.33
C THR A 304 -18.85 9.00 5.52
N CYS A 305 -18.39 9.00 6.77
CA CYS A 305 -16.97 8.85 7.09
C CYS A 305 -16.78 7.67 8.02
N SER A 306 -15.81 6.81 7.71
CA SER A 306 -15.31 5.81 8.65
C SER A 306 -13.89 6.12 9.08
N ALA A 307 -13.64 5.84 10.36
CA ALA A 307 -12.32 5.97 10.97
C ALA A 307 -11.90 4.61 11.53
N SER A 308 -10.60 4.32 11.42
CA SER A 308 -9.98 3.11 11.95
C SER A 308 -10.22 2.98 13.46
N GLY A 309 -10.63 1.80 13.95
CA GLY A 309 -10.74 1.56 15.39
C GLY A 309 -9.37 1.60 16.09
N LEU A 310 -9.27 2.31 17.22
CA LEU A 310 -8.05 2.38 18.03
C LEU A 310 -7.92 1.12 18.91
N GLN A 311 -6.80 0.40 18.79
CA GLN A 311 -6.52 -0.76 19.64
C GLN A 311 -5.93 -0.27 20.97
N HIS A 312 -6.67 -0.47 22.06
CA HIS A 312 -6.29 0.00 23.40
C HIS A 312 -6.62 -1.00 24.52
N GLU A 313 -7.25 -2.14 24.19
CA GLU A 313 -7.60 -3.14 25.18
C GLU A 313 -6.36 -3.90 25.66
N ALA A 314 -6.12 -3.85 26.97
CA ALA A 314 -5.23 -4.77 27.66
C ALA A 314 -5.60 -6.21 27.28
N ALA A 315 -4.57 -7.04 27.03
CA ALA A 315 -4.80 -8.41 26.61
C ALA A 315 -5.44 -9.27 27.72
N HIS A 316 -5.13 -8.95 28.98
CA HIS A 316 -5.65 -9.59 30.19
C HIS A 316 -5.66 -8.60 31.36
N ALA A 317 -6.40 -8.93 32.42
CA ALA A 317 -6.41 -8.17 33.67
C ALA A 317 -4.99 -8.08 34.27
N GLY A 318 -4.60 -6.90 34.73
CA GLY A 318 -3.27 -6.63 35.31
C GLY A 318 -2.19 -6.19 34.31
N GLN A 319 -2.44 -6.21 33.00
CA GLN A 319 -1.53 -5.59 32.04
C GLN A 319 -1.67 -4.05 32.07
N TYR A 320 -0.55 -3.33 32.13
CA TYR A 320 -0.55 -1.87 32.04
C TYR A 320 -1.07 -1.39 30.67
N PRO A 321 -1.67 -0.18 30.59
CA PRO A 321 -2.19 0.36 29.34
C PRO A 321 -1.13 0.37 28.23
N VAL A 322 -1.48 -0.19 27.07
CA VAL A 322 -0.62 -0.21 25.87
C VAL A 322 -0.77 1.09 25.06
N PHE A 323 0.29 1.49 24.35
CA PHE A 323 0.24 2.65 23.45
C PHE A 323 -0.86 2.48 22.39
N LYS A 324 -1.59 3.57 22.12
CA LYS A 324 -2.64 3.61 21.10
C LYS A 324 -2.03 3.37 19.72
N LEU A 325 -2.42 2.27 19.07
CA LEU A 325 -2.02 1.96 17.70
C LEU A 325 -3.28 1.82 16.83
N GLY A 326 -3.25 2.39 15.63
CA GLY A 326 -4.30 2.23 14.64
C GLY A 326 -4.34 0.80 14.09
N ASN A 327 -5.40 0.44 13.36
CA ASN A 327 -5.46 -0.84 12.65
C ASN A 327 -4.76 -0.72 11.27
N PRO A 328 -3.52 -1.21 11.07
CA PRO A 328 -2.81 -1.05 9.79
C PRO A 328 -3.45 -1.81 8.61
N ASN A 329 -4.47 -2.65 8.85
CA ASN A 329 -5.15 -3.35 7.76
C ASN A 329 -6.37 -2.55 7.23
N PHE A 330 -6.77 -1.48 7.92
CA PHE A 330 -7.94 -0.67 7.55
C PHE A 330 -7.79 -0.05 6.15
N LYS A 331 -6.55 0.29 5.79
CA LYS A 331 -6.17 0.90 4.52
C LYS A 331 -5.08 0.11 3.78
N ALA A 332 -5.12 -1.22 3.87
CA ALA A 332 -4.10 -2.09 3.25
C ALA A 332 -3.92 -1.86 1.73
N ALA A 333 -4.96 -1.39 1.03
CA ALA A 333 -4.87 -1.04 -0.39
C ALA A 333 -3.99 0.20 -0.65
N LEU A 334 -3.94 1.16 0.28
CA LEU A 334 -3.05 2.33 0.17
C LEU A 334 -1.60 1.87 0.24
N GLU A 335 -1.26 0.99 1.19
CA GLU A 335 0.09 0.42 1.30
C GLU A 335 0.50 -0.38 0.05
N SER A 336 -0.41 -1.17 -0.52
CA SER A 336 -0.14 -1.88 -1.78
C SER A 336 0.11 -0.91 -2.93
N ASN A 337 -0.66 0.19 -2.99
CA ASN A 337 -0.51 1.22 -4.02
C ASN A 337 0.78 2.03 -3.84
N HIS A 338 1.14 2.38 -2.60
CA HIS A 338 2.39 3.05 -2.26
C HIS A 338 3.59 2.25 -2.75
N ASN A 339 3.64 0.95 -2.45
CA ASN A 339 4.74 0.10 -2.87
C ASN A 339 4.87 0.03 -4.39
N LEU A 340 3.76 -0.16 -5.11
CA LEU A 340 3.76 -0.17 -6.58
C LEU A 340 4.31 1.14 -7.15
N TYR A 341 3.84 2.26 -6.62
CA TYR A 341 4.22 3.59 -7.07
C TYR A 341 5.69 3.91 -6.79
N GLN A 342 6.19 3.58 -5.61
CA GLN A 342 7.59 3.80 -5.26
C GLN A 342 8.53 2.86 -6.01
N ASN A 343 8.15 1.60 -6.23
CA ASN A 343 8.93 0.66 -7.05
C ASN A 343 9.06 1.14 -8.50
N ARG A 344 8.07 1.86 -9.03
CA ARG A 344 8.14 2.43 -10.38
C ARG A 344 9.17 3.56 -10.50
N MET A 345 9.68 4.07 -9.39
CA MET A 345 10.57 5.23 -9.31
C MET A 345 11.86 4.91 -8.50
N ASP A 346 12.16 3.64 -8.26
CA ASP A 346 13.27 3.19 -7.42
C ASP A 346 14.66 3.44 -8.03
N TYR A 347 14.72 3.65 -9.34
CA TYR A 347 15.93 3.95 -10.10
C TYR A 347 16.37 5.43 -10.02
N LEU A 348 15.56 6.32 -9.43
CA LEU A 348 15.84 7.75 -9.39
C LEU A 348 17.01 8.09 -8.45
N PRO A 349 17.81 9.14 -8.72
CA PRO A 349 18.88 9.54 -7.82
C PRO A 349 18.34 10.08 -6.49
N GLY A 350 19.11 9.90 -5.41
CA GLY A 350 18.74 10.41 -4.09
C GLY A 350 17.85 9.49 -3.25
N GLN A 351 17.78 8.19 -3.57
CA GLN A 351 16.99 7.21 -2.81
C GLN A 351 17.33 7.23 -1.31
N THR A 352 16.30 7.16 -0.47
CA THR A 352 16.45 7.08 1.00
C THR A 352 16.36 5.66 1.54
N GLY A 353 16.06 4.67 0.69
CA GLY A 353 15.75 3.31 1.11
C GLY A 353 14.34 3.16 1.68
N LYS A 354 13.88 1.90 1.83
CA LYS A 354 12.52 1.58 2.34
C LYS A 354 12.33 1.92 3.82
N ASN A 355 13.40 1.91 4.59
CA ASN A 355 13.43 2.28 6.00
C ASN A 355 14.81 2.89 6.32
N ARG A 356 15.01 3.25 7.59
CA ARG A 356 16.25 3.89 8.04
C ARG A 356 17.50 3.02 7.84
N ASP A 357 17.37 1.71 7.99
CA ASP A 357 18.48 0.77 7.96
C ASP A 357 18.87 0.41 6.51
N ASP A 358 17.93 0.52 5.57
CA ASP A 358 18.14 0.34 4.14
C ASP A 358 18.60 1.62 3.41
N ARG A 359 18.96 2.67 4.16
CA ARG A 359 19.36 3.95 3.57
C ARG A 359 20.73 3.81 2.87
N PRO A 360 20.86 4.24 1.59
CA PRO A 360 22.14 4.21 0.90
C PRO A 360 23.22 5.00 1.64
N ALA A 361 24.37 4.36 1.89
CA ALA A 361 25.47 4.95 2.67
C ALA A 361 26.02 6.24 2.05
N GLU A 362 26.07 6.31 0.71
CA GLU A 362 26.56 7.49 -0.01
C GLU A 362 25.63 8.71 0.09
N LEU A 363 24.36 8.52 0.48
CA LEU A 363 23.36 9.59 0.43
C LEU A 363 23.77 10.80 1.29
N ALA A 364 24.43 10.58 2.43
CA ALA A 364 24.88 11.66 3.30
C ALA A 364 25.89 12.58 2.57
N ALA A 365 26.94 12.01 1.98
CA ALA A 365 27.96 12.76 1.23
C ALA A 365 27.36 13.42 -0.03
N ARG A 366 26.44 12.71 -0.71
CA ARG A 366 25.70 13.25 -1.87
C ARG A 366 24.90 14.51 -1.50
N LEU A 367 24.21 14.50 -0.36
CA LEU A 367 23.43 15.65 0.11
C LEU A 367 24.31 16.81 0.56
N GLU A 368 25.47 16.54 1.16
CA GLU A 368 26.44 17.58 1.50
C GLU A 368 26.99 18.26 0.24
N HIS A 369 27.39 17.48 -0.77
CA HIS A 369 27.80 18.04 -2.07
C HIS A 369 26.68 18.85 -2.73
N ASN A 370 25.45 18.32 -2.69
CA ASN A 370 24.27 19.01 -3.22
C ASN A 370 24.01 20.35 -2.52
N ALA A 371 24.17 20.43 -1.20
CA ALA A 371 24.00 21.68 -0.45
C ALA A 371 24.98 22.76 -0.93
N ARG A 372 26.25 22.39 -1.16
CA ARG A 372 27.25 23.31 -1.72
C ARG A 372 26.89 23.80 -3.13
N LEU A 373 26.28 22.93 -3.96
CA LEU A 373 25.79 23.33 -5.28
C LEU A 373 24.59 24.29 -5.18
N LEU A 374 23.70 24.09 -4.21
CA LEU A 374 22.59 25.02 -3.97
C LEU A 374 23.13 26.40 -3.57
N ASP A 375 24.13 26.46 -2.68
CA ASP A 375 24.80 27.71 -2.30
C ASP A 375 25.46 28.40 -3.50
N LEU A 376 26.19 27.65 -4.33
CA LEU A 376 26.82 28.17 -5.55
C LEU A 376 25.79 28.71 -6.55
N ARG A 377 24.65 28.03 -6.70
CA ARG A 377 23.57 28.46 -7.60
C ARG A 377 23.08 29.87 -7.27
N GLU A 378 23.08 30.25 -5.99
CA GLU A 378 22.66 31.59 -5.57
C GLU A 378 23.63 32.68 -6.04
N ALA A 379 24.93 32.39 -5.96
CA ALA A 379 25.99 33.31 -6.38
C ALA A 379 26.06 33.48 -7.90
N LEU A 380 25.53 32.52 -8.67
CA LEU A 380 25.58 32.54 -10.13
C LEU A 380 24.46 33.40 -10.75
N PRO A 381 24.76 34.09 -11.88
CA PRO A 381 23.75 34.77 -12.68
C PRO A 381 22.80 33.75 -13.33
N GLU A 382 21.57 34.18 -13.64
CA GLU A 382 20.48 33.29 -14.05
C GLU A 382 20.81 32.38 -15.23
N HIS A 383 21.45 32.91 -16.27
CA HIS A 383 21.87 32.14 -17.46
C HIS A 383 22.89 31.03 -17.13
N ALA A 384 23.71 31.20 -16.09
CA ALA A 384 24.70 30.19 -15.69
C ALA A 384 24.09 29.07 -14.83
N ARG A 385 22.89 29.29 -14.26
CA ARG A 385 22.20 28.29 -13.43
C ARG A 385 21.67 27.12 -14.25
N GLU A 386 21.33 27.34 -15.51
CA GLU A 386 20.76 26.32 -16.40
C GLU A 386 21.75 25.18 -16.70
N GLY A 387 23.05 25.44 -16.70
CA GLY A 387 24.09 24.44 -16.92
C GLY A 387 24.45 23.61 -15.67
N MET A 388 23.87 23.93 -14.51
CA MET A 388 24.20 23.23 -13.27
C MET A 388 23.54 21.85 -13.22
N VAL A 389 24.35 20.82 -12.97
CA VAL A 389 23.86 19.46 -12.77
C VAL A 389 23.83 19.14 -11.28
N PHE A 390 22.64 18.87 -10.75
CA PHE A 390 22.46 18.47 -9.36
C PHE A 390 22.50 16.94 -9.21
N PRO A 391 23.06 16.40 -8.11
CA PRO A 391 23.13 14.96 -7.86
C PRO A 391 21.80 14.37 -7.35
N VAL A 392 20.77 15.20 -7.15
CA VAL A 392 19.38 14.82 -6.89
C VAL A 392 18.46 15.71 -7.74
N LEU A 393 17.25 15.22 -8.03
CA LEU A 393 16.31 15.91 -8.91
C LEU A 393 15.79 17.22 -8.28
N GLU A 394 15.47 18.18 -9.14
CA GLU A 394 14.62 19.31 -8.77
C GLU A 394 13.16 18.84 -8.59
N PHE A 395 12.41 19.49 -7.71
CA PHE A 395 11.07 19.04 -7.33
C PHE A 395 10.06 19.01 -8.49
N GLY A 396 10.04 20.01 -9.36
CA GLY A 396 9.23 20.01 -10.59
C GLY A 396 9.57 18.86 -11.54
N GLN A 397 10.86 18.57 -11.74
CA GLN A 397 11.30 17.38 -12.50
C GLN A 397 10.77 16.09 -11.86
N TYR A 398 10.85 15.99 -10.53
CA TYR A 398 10.33 14.86 -9.79
C TYR A 398 8.81 14.70 -9.94
N LEU A 399 8.04 15.79 -9.80
CA LEU A 399 6.58 15.79 -9.97
C LEU A 399 6.16 15.35 -11.38
N HIS A 400 6.94 15.71 -12.40
CA HIS A 400 6.70 15.24 -13.76
C HIS A 400 6.84 13.71 -13.86
N LEU A 401 7.89 13.13 -13.27
CA LEU A 401 8.10 11.69 -13.23
C LEU A 401 7.02 10.96 -12.43
N CYS A 402 6.60 11.53 -11.29
CA CYS A 402 5.44 11.07 -10.52
C CYS A 402 4.17 11.00 -11.37
N SER A 403 3.92 12.02 -12.19
CA SER A 403 2.76 12.06 -13.09
C SER A 403 2.81 10.96 -14.15
N LEU A 404 3.99 10.72 -14.74
CA LEU A 404 4.20 9.62 -15.70
C LEU A 404 4.04 8.24 -15.05
N ALA A 405 4.56 8.06 -13.83
CA ALA A 405 4.43 6.82 -13.08
C ALA A 405 2.95 6.52 -12.75
N CYS A 406 2.20 7.52 -12.27
CA CYS A 406 0.76 7.40 -12.04
C CYS A 406 0.03 7.01 -13.33
N ALA A 407 0.25 7.72 -14.44
CA ALA A 407 -0.39 7.42 -15.71
C ALA A 407 -0.08 6.00 -16.21
N GLY A 408 1.17 5.55 -16.06
CA GLY A 408 1.57 4.19 -16.42
C GLY A 408 0.90 3.11 -15.57
N ILE A 409 0.74 3.33 -14.26
CA ILE A 409 0.03 2.41 -13.35
C ILE A 409 -1.46 2.37 -13.70
N GLU A 410 -2.05 3.51 -14.05
CA GLU A 410 -3.46 3.62 -14.37
C GLU A 410 -3.85 2.94 -15.69
N ASP A 411 -2.94 2.96 -16.67
CA ASP A 411 -3.11 2.34 -17.98
C ASP A 411 -2.62 0.88 -18.05
N GLU A 412 -1.99 0.38 -16.98
CA GLU A 412 -1.56 -1.01 -16.90
C GLU A 412 -2.77 -1.96 -16.89
N ARG A 413 -2.74 -2.95 -17.79
CA ARG A 413 -3.78 -3.99 -17.90
C ARG A 413 -3.41 -5.28 -17.17
N ASP A 414 -2.13 -5.62 -17.13
CA ASP A 414 -1.60 -6.84 -16.49
C ASP A 414 -1.40 -6.64 -14.98
N HIS A 415 -2.45 -6.18 -14.30
CA HIS A 415 -2.45 -6.08 -12.85
C HIS A 415 -3.14 -7.29 -12.22
N GLN A 416 -2.76 -7.59 -10.97
CA GLN A 416 -3.28 -8.72 -10.20
C GLN A 416 -4.23 -8.27 -9.08
N LEU A 417 -5.05 -7.24 -9.34
CA LEU A 417 -6.05 -6.80 -8.37
C LEU A 417 -7.08 -7.92 -8.14
N ALA A 418 -7.29 -8.27 -6.87
CA ALA A 418 -8.18 -9.36 -6.47
C ALA A 418 -9.63 -9.07 -6.86
N GLU A 419 -10.33 -10.12 -7.30
CA GLU A 419 -11.74 -10.15 -7.72
C GLU A 419 -12.14 -9.07 -8.75
N TRP A 420 -11.21 -8.66 -9.62
CA TRP A 420 -11.43 -7.58 -10.58
C TRP A 420 -12.50 -7.88 -11.63
N ILE A 421 -12.47 -9.09 -12.20
CA ILE A 421 -13.42 -9.53 -13.23
C ILE A 421 -14.79 -9.78 -12.58
N GLU A 422 -14.81 -10.41 -11.41
CA GLU A 422 -15.99 -10.69 -10.60
C GLU A 422 -16.69 -9.41 -10.13
N ALA A 423 -15.93 -8.34 -9.88
CA ALA A 423 -16.45 -7.01 -9.63
C ALA A 423 -16.99 -6.30 -10.89
N GLY A 424 -16.93 -6.95 -12.05
CA GLY A 424 -17.43 -6.45 -13.33
C GLY A 424 -16.43 -5.58 -14.09
N ASN A 425 -15.17 -5.45 -13.65
CA ASN A 425 -14.14 -4.61 -14.30
C ASN A 425 -13.42 -5.37 -15.42
N PHE A 426 -14.19 -5.83 -16.40
CA PHE A 426 -13.66 -6.50 -17.59
C PHE A 426 -14.28 -5.95 -18.87
N LEU A 427 -13.52 -6.05 -19.96
CA LEU A 427 -13.99 -5.88 -21.32
C LEU A 427 -14.31 -7.26 -21.87
N GLN A 428 -15.46 -7.41 -22.50
CA GLN A 428 -15.73 -8.59 -23.30
C GLN A 428 -14.96 -8.46 -24.61
N MET A 429 -14.04 -9.39 -24.87
CA MET A 429 -13.23 -9.41 -26.08
C MET A 429 -13.69 -10.50 -27.03
N VAL A 430 -13.60 -10.22 -28.32
CA VAL A 430 -13.85 -11.16 -29.41
C VAL A 430 -12.55 -11.29 -30.21
N ASP A 431 -12.00 -12.50 -30.21
CA ASP A 431 -10.83 -12.89 -30.99
C ASP A 431 -11.30 -13.66 -32.23
N PHE A 432 -10.97 -13.12 -33.41
CA PHE A 432 -11.31 -13.68 -34.72
C PHE A 432 -10.21 -14.62 -35.26
N GLY A 433 -9.15 -14.87 -34.49
CA GLY A 433 -7.95 -15.53 -34.96
C GLY A 433 -7.05 -14.59 -35.79
N GLY A 434 -5.83 -15.05 -36.11
CA GLY A 434 -4.90 -14.28 -36.95
C GLY A 434 -4.40 -12.97 -36.34
N GLY A 435 -4.55 -12.79 -35.02
CA GLY A 435 -4.13 -11.58 -34.29
C GLY A 435 -5.16 -10.45 -34.27
N LEU A 436 -6.38 -10.66 -34.77
CA LEU A 436 -7.45 -9.67 -34.71
C LEU A 436 -8.32 -9.89 -33.46
N THR A 437 -8.10 -9.05 -32.45
CA THR A 437 -8.93 -9.00 -31.25
C THR A 437 -9.61 -7.63 -31.15
N VAL A 438 -10.92 -7.62 -30.92
CA VAL A 438 -11.69 -6.39 -30.73
C VAL A 438 -12.59 -6.49 -29.50
N PRO A 439 -12.81 -5.38 -28.77
CA PRO A 439 -13.86 -5.33 -27.75
C PRO A 439 -15.25 -5.49 -28.36
N ASP A 440 -16.13 -6.23 -27.70
CA ASP A 440 -17.50 -6.51 -28.13
C ASP A 440 -18.32 -5.22 -28.36
N TYR A 441 -18.11 -4.18 -27.55
CA TYR A 441 -18.81 -2.90 -27.71
C TYR A 441 -18.47 -2.17 -29.02
N LYS A 442 -17.39 -2.55 -29.72
CA LYS A 442 -17.06 -2.01 -31.05
C LYS A 442 -17.80 -2.71 -32.19
N LEU A 443 -18.45 -3.85 -31.90
CA LEU A 443 -19.27 -4.56 -32.86
C LEU A 443 -20.67 -3.94 -32.93
N ASN A 444 -21.21 -3.81 -34.14
CA ASN A 444 -22.61 -3.43 -34.31
C ASN A 444 -23.55 -4.60 -33.91
N GLU A 445 -24.86 -4.34 -33.82
CA GLU A 445 -25.84 -5.36 -33.40
C GLU A 445 -25.88 -6.58 -34.32
N GLU A 446 -25.75 -6.39 -35.64
CA GLU A 446 -25.75 -7.49 -36.60
C GLU A 446 -24.52 -8.40 -36.44
N GLN A 447 -23.36 -7.81 -36.17
CA GLN A 447 -22.12 -8.53 -35.88
C GLN A 447 -22.23 -9.29 -34.56
N ARG A 448 -22.78 -8.65 -33.51
CA ARG A 448 -23.02 -9.28 -32.20
C ARG A 448 -23.99 -10.47 -32.30
N ALA A 449 -25.05 -10.34 -33.09
CA ALA A 449 -26.03 -11.42 -33.30
C ALA A 449 -25.41 -12.67 -33.96
N LYS A 450 -24.32 -12.52 -34.72
CA LYS A 450 -23.60 -13.63 -35.38
C LYS A 450 -22.60 -14.33 -34.47
N LEU A 451 -22.22 -13.74 -33.33
CA LEU A 451 -21.20 -14.31 -32.44
C LEU A 451 -21.51 -15.73 -31.97
N PRO A 452 -22.73 -16.10 -31.53
CA PRO A 452 -23.00 -17.47 -31.09
C PRO A 452 -22.73 -18.50 -32.18
N ALA A 453 -23.18 -18.24 -33.42
CA ALA A 453 -22.96 -19.14 -34.55
C ALA A 453 -21.47 -19.24 -34.93
N LEU A 454 -20.72 -18.13 -34.87
CA LEU A 454 -19.28 -18.13 -35.12
C LEU A 454 -18.49 -18.84 -34.01
N MET A 455 -18.96 -18.75 -32.76
CA MET A 455 -18.38 -19.49 -31.62
C MET A 455 -18.61 -20.99 -31.76
N ASP A 456 -19.83 -21.41 -32.10
CA ASP A 456 -20.18 -22.82 -32.31
C ASP A 456 -19.38 -23.43 -33.48
N ALA A 457 -19.12 -22.63 -34.52
CA ALA A 457 -18.27 -23.00 -35.64
C ALA A 457 -16.76 -22.99 -35.31
N GLY A 458 -16.36 -22.59 -34.10
CA GLY A 458 -14.96 -22.48 -33.68
C GLY A 458 -14.17 -21.37 -34.40
N MET A 459 -14.85 -20.42 -35.03
CA MET A 459 -14.24 -19.33 -35.80
C MET A 459 -13.86 -18.13 -34.94
N VAL A 460 -14.52 -17.94 -33.80
CA VAL A 460 -14.21 -16.85 -32.86
C VAL A 460 -14.14 -17.36 -31.43
N ARG A 461 -13.33 -16.69 -30.60
CA ARG A 461 -13.28 -16.90 -29.16
C ARG A 461 -13.73 -15.64 -28.44
N VAL A 462 -14.68 -15.79 -27.54
CA VAL A 462 -15.17 -14.70 -26.69
C VAL A 462 -14.67 -14.91 -25.27
N TYR A 463 -13.99 -13.93 -24.69
CA TYR A 463 -13.41 -14.04 -23.35
C TYR A 463 -13.37 -12.69 -22.61
N PRO A 464 -13.43 -12.69 -21.28
CA PRO A 464 -13.26 -11.48 -20.49
C PRO A 464 -11.77 -11.10 -20.41
N GLU A 465 -11.46 -9.83 -20.67
CA GLU A 465 -10.14 -9.25 -20.45
C GLU A 465 -10.24 -8.18 -19.35
N ARG A 466 -9.25 -8.11 -18.46
CA ARG A 466 -9.27 -7.12 -17.36
C ARG A 466 -9.27 -5.70 -17.94
N MET A 467 -10.11 -4.84 -17.39
CA MET A 467 -9.98 -3.40 -17.61
C MET A 467 -8.71 -2.87 -16.94
N THR A 468 -8.14 -1.81 -17.50
CA THR A 468 -7.17 -0.97 -16.77
C THR A 468 -7.89 -0.25 -15.61
N ARG A 469 -7.11 0.29 -14.66
CA ARG A 469 -7.66 1.09 -13.55
C ARG A 469 -8.39 2.32 -14.09
N LEU A 470 -7.82 2.96 -15.12
CA LEU A 470 -8.39 4.13 -15.77
C LEU A 470 -9.70 3.81 -16.52
N GLU A 471 -9.78 2.68 -17.21
CA GLU A 471 -11.02 2.24 -17.88
C GLU A 471 -12.14 1.99 -16.88
N ALA A 472 -11.86 1.27 -15.79
CA ALA A 472 -12.82 1.00 -14.72
C ALA A 472 -13.35 2.32 -14.11
N ARG A 473 -12.44 3.27 -13.81
CA ARG A 473 -12.82 4.61 -13.33
C ARG A 473 -13.68 5.35 -14.33
N ARG A 474 -13.23 5.51 -15.59
CA ARG A 474 -13.94 6.28 -16.63
C ARG A 474 -15.35 5.76 -16.87
N ARG A 475 -15.54 4.44 -16.75
CA ARG A 475 -16.86 3.81 -16.87
C ARG A 475 -17.78 4.25 -15.73
N GLY A 476 -17.35 4.15 -14.47
CA GLY A 476 -18.20 4.49 -13.32
C GLY A 476 -18.26 5.99 -12.97
N ALA A 477 -17.29 6.80 -13.41
CA ALA A 477 -17.22 8.23 -13.10
C ALA A 477 -18.37 9.03 -13.72
N ARG A 478 -19.06 8.49 -14.72
CA ARG A 478 -20.21 9.14 -15.38
C ARG A 478 -21.44 9.25 -14.47
N ASP A 479 -21.52 8.38 -13.47
CA ASP A 479 -22.65 8.31 -12.54
C ASP A 479 -22.42 9.15 -11.27
N LEU A 480 -21.26 9.80 -11.16
CA LEU A 480 -20.90 10.60 -9.99
C LEU A 480 -21.60 11.96 -10.01
N VAL A 481 -22.02 12.41 -8.83
CA VAL A 481 -22.63 13.71 -8.57
C VAL A 481 -21.59 14.62 -7.92
N LYS A 482 -21.39 15.81 -8.48
CA LYS A 482 -20.46 16.80 -7.93
C LYS A 482 -21.10 17.57 -6.80
N ILE A 483 -20.32 17.90 -5.76
CA ILE A 483 -20.80 18.84 -4.74
C ILE A 483 -20.87 20.26 -5.32
N PRO A 484 -21.82 21.09 -4.89
CA PRO A 484 -21.87 22.50 -5.26
C PRO A 484 -20.73 23.29 -4.59
N GLY A 485 -20.40 24.46 -5.15
CA GLY A 485 -19.32 25.31 -4.62
C GLY A 485 -19.50 25.76 -3.17
N TRP A 486 -20.74 25.89 -2.67
CA TRP A 486 -20.98 26.17 -1.24
C TRP A 486 -20.50 25.01 -0.35
N GLY A 487 -20.56 23.76 -0.84
CA GLY A 487 -20.03 22.59 -0.14
C GLY A 487 -18.51 22.63 -0.04
N VAL A 488 -17.82 23.19 -1.05
CA VAL A 488 -16.38 23.45 -0.98
C VAL A 488 -16.07 24.43 0.14
N CYS A 489 -16.77 25.56 0.22
CA CYS A 489 -16.61 26.52 1.33
C CYS A 489 -16.83 25.86 2.70
N ALA A 490 -17.88 25.02 2.83
CA ALA A 490 -18.19 24.33 4.08
C ALA A 490 -17.09 23.36 4.52
N ILE A 491 -16.53 22.58 3.58
CA ILE A 491 -15.42 21.66 3.85
C ILE A 491 -14.16 22.45 4.25
N LEU A 492 -13.80 23.48 3.48
CA LEU A 492 -12.60 24.27 3.72
C LEU A 492 -12.65 25.03 5.06
N GLY A 493 -13.81 25.55 5.45
CA GLY A 493 -14.01 26.27 6.72
C GLY A 493 -13.52 27.71 6.68
N ASP A 494 -14.07 28.54 7.57
CA ASP A 494 -13.81 29.98 7.63
C ASP A 494 -12.34 30.32 7.86
N ASP A 495 -11.56 29.41 8.46
CA ASP A 495 -10.13 29.54 8.68
C ASP A 495 -9.30 29.58 7.38
N LEU A 496 -9.88 29.17 6.24
CA LEU A 496 -9.26 29.30 4.90
C LEU A 496 -9.90 30.38 4.03
N ALA A 497 -10.87 31.13 4.55
CA ALA A 497 -11.40 32.28 3.84
C ALA A 497 -10.32 33.35 3.72
N ARG A 498 -10.19 33.94 2.54
CA ARG A 498 -9.30 35.07 2.30
C ARG A 498 -10.13 36.27 1.89
N GLU A 499 -9.82 37.45 2.43
CA GLU A 499 -10.43 38.68 1.95
C GLU A 499 -9.98 38.94 0.50
N VAL A 500 -10.94 38.97 -0.43
CA VAL A 500 -10.71 39.31 -1.83
C VAL A 500 -11.53 40.54 -2.20
N LYS A 501 -10.95 41.41 -3.02
CA LYS A 501 -11.61 42.64 -3.48
C LYS A 501 -11.83 42.58 -4.98
N LEU A 502 -13.05 42.92 -5.41
CA LEU A 502 -13.33 43.01 -6.84
C LEU A 502 -12.75 44.31 -7.42
N GLY A 503 -11.76 44.18 -8.29
CA GLY A 503 -11.15 45.27 -9.04
C GLY A 503 -11.97 45.72 -10.25
N ASN A 504 -11.32 46.43 -11.18
CA ASN A 504 -11.97 46.91 -12.40
C ASN A 504 -12.18 45.80 -13.43
N ASP A 505 -11.24 44.87 -13.48
CA ASP A 505 -11.06 43.80 -14.46
C ASP A 505 -11.26 42.39 -13.88
N GLY A 506 -11.24 42.25 -12.54
CA GLY A 506 -11.48 40.97 -11.87
C GLY A 506 -11.00 40.93 -10.42
N PHE A 507 -10.97 39.73 -9.84
CA PHE A 507 -10.32 39.47 -8.56
C PHE A 507 -8.85 39.15 -8.80
N HIS A 508 -7.96 39.98 -8.25
CA HIS A 508 -6.53 39.70 -8.25
C HIS A 508 -6.18 39.00 -6.95
N VAL A 509 -5.64 37.79 -7.04
CA VAL A 509 -5.23 37.01 -5.87
C VAL A 509 -3.77 36.63 -5.98
N GLU A 510 -3.00 37.05 -4.99
CA GLU A 510 -1.58 36.73 -4.84
C GLU A 510 -1.45 35.50 -3.95
N ASP A 511 -0.87 34.44 -4.49
CA ASP A 511 -0.55 33.23 -3.74
C ASP A 511 0.66 32.54 -4.37
N ILE A 512 1.82 32.68 -3.74
CA ILE A 512 3.09 32.15 -4.24
C ILE A 512 3.14 30.62 -4.27
N ASP A 513 2.33 29.95 -3.45
CA ASP A 513 2.24 28.49 -3.44
C ASP A 513 1.44 27.98 -4.66
N LEU A 514 0.62 28.84 -5.28
CA LEU A 514 -0.16 28.52 -6.47
C LEU A 514 0.48 29.06 -7.76
N SER A 515 1.01 30.28 -7.72
CA SER A 515 1.57 30.95 -8.89
C SER A 515 2.55 32.05 -8.48
N PRO A 516 3.68 32.20 -9.20
CA PRO A 516 4.62 33.30 -8.97
C PRO A 516 4.07 34.68 -9.39
N SER A 517 2.94 34.70 -10.12
CA SER A 517 2.24 35.92 -10.53
C SER A 517 0.80 35.94 -10.00
N PRO A 518 0.21 37.12 -9.77
CA PRO A 518 -1.19 37.22 -9.35
C PRO A 518 -2.12 36.47 -10.30
N LEU A 519 -3.00 35.64 -9.73
CA LEU A 519 -4.09 34.98 -10.44
C LEU A 519 -5.23 35.97 -10.63
N LEU A 520 -5.75 36.06 -11.85
CA LEU A 520 -6.85 36.94 -12.20
C LEU A 520 -8.13 36.12 -12.39
N TYR A 521 -9.13 36.32 -11.56
CA TYR A 521 -10.44 35.66 -11.70
C TYR A 521 -11.49 36.64 -12.22
N SER A 522 -12.46 36.10 -12.95
CA SER A 522 -13.52 36.84 -13.62
C SER A 522 -14.37 37.67 -12.64
N PRO A 523 -14.82 38.87 -13.03
CA PRO A 523 -15.80 39.63 -12.27
C PRO A 523 -17.21 39.01 -12.31
N VAL A 524 -17.44 38.07 -13.23
CA VAL A 524 -18.69 37.31 -13.35
C VAL A 524 -18.63 36.11 -12.42
N ILE A 525 -19.63 35.99 -11.56
CA ILE A 525 -19.85 34.81 -10.74
C ILE A 525 -21.06 34.02 -11.25
N ARG A 526 -20.98 32.70 -11.15
CA ARG A 526 -22.08 31.78 -11.41
C ARG A 526 -22.59 31.20 -10.10
N ASP A 527 -23.87 31.39 -9.79
CA ASP A 527 -24.48 30.84 -8.58
C ASP A 527 -24.79 29.33 -8.69
N ALA A 528 -25.34 28.75 -7.62
CA ALA A 528 -25.68 27.32 -7.55
C ALA A 528 -26.76 26.91 -8.56
N GLU A 529 -27.62 27.85 -8.99
CA GLU A 529 -28.65 27.64 -10.00
C GLU A 529 -28.12 27.87 -11.43
N GLY A 530 -26.83 28.18 -11.59
CA GLY A 530 -26.19 28.43 -12.87
C GLY A 530 -26.43 29.83 -13.43
N ARG A 531 -26.98 30.76 -12.64
CA ARG A 531 -27.21 32.14 -13.06
C ARG A 531 -25.94 32.94 -12.92
N GLU A 532 -25.64 33.72 -13.96
CA GLU A 532 -24.47 34.60 -13.99
C GLU A 532 -24.85 36.01 -13.53
N ARG A 533 -24.02 36.60 -12.67
CA ARG A 533 -24.13 38.00 -12.24
C ARG A 533 -22.76 38.60 -11.98
N ILE A 534 -22.73 39.93 -11.94
CA ILE A 534 -21.52 40.70 -11.63
C ILE A 534 -21.67 41.29 -10.24
N LEU A 535 -20.61 41.16 -9.44
CA LEU A 535 -20.55 41.76 -8.12
C LEU A 535 -20.17 43.25 -8.20
N ARG A 536 -20.45 44.02 -7.16
CA ARG A 536 -20.14 45.46 -7.15
C ARG A 536 -18.63 45.66 -7.03
N LYS A 537 -18.11 46.54 -7.88
CA LYS A 537 -16.69 46.93 -7.85
C LYS A 537 -16.33 47.57 -6.52
N GLY A 538 -15.14 47.28 -6.03
CA GLY A 538 -14.60 47.82 -4.79
C GLY A 538 -15.10 47.16 -3.50
N GLU A 539 -16.11 46.29 -3.58
CA GLU A 539 -16.61 45.51 -2.45
C GLU A 539 -15.62 44.38 -2.09
N LYS A 540 -15.60 44.05 -0.80
CA LYS A 540 -14.76 43.00 -0.22
C LYS A 540 -15.62 41.76 0.03
N PHE A 541 -15.05 40.59 -0.23
CA PHE A 541 -15.70 39.30 -0.14
C PHE A 541 -14.77 38.28 0.53
N ASP A 542 -15.35 37.19 1.00
CA ASP A 542 -14.60 36.00 1.37
C ASP A 542 -14.39 35.14 0.12
N GLY A 543 -13.14 34.98 -0.28
CA GLY A 543 -12.70 34.12 -1.37
C GLY A 543 -12.04 32.85 -0.86
N PHE A 544 -12.38 31.71 -1.47
CA PHE A 544 -11.73 30.44 -1.23
C PHE A 544 -11.06 29.96 -2.50
N ILE A 545 -9.78 29.60 -2.38
CA ILE A 545 -9.03 28.95 -3.45
C ILE A 545 -8.57 27.59 -2.96
N ASN A 546 -8.75 26.58 -3.81
CA ASN A 546 -8.28 25.24 -3.56
C ASN A 546 -7.10 24.93 -4.49
N PRO A 547 -5.90 24.58 -3.97
CA PRO A 547 -4.73 24.26 -4.79
C PRO A 547 -4.95 23.11 -5.79
N PHE A 548 -5.90 22.21 -5.54
CA PHE A 548 -6.25 21.11 -6.45
C PHE A 548 -7.37 21.47 -7.45
N ALA A 549 -7.88 22.70 -7.38
CA ALA A 549 -8.86 23.28 -8.29
C ALA A 549 -8.60 24.80 -8.47
N PRO A 550 -7.38 25.22 -8.88
CA PRO A 550 -6.99 26.64 -8.90
C PRO A 550 -7.74 27.46 -9.97
N GLU A 551 -8.45 26.80 -10.88
CA GLU A 551 -9.22 27.43 -11.95
C GLU A 551 -10.49 28.15 -11.45
N VAL A 552 -10.87 27.96 -10.17
CA VAL A 552 -12.12 28.45 -9.60
C VAL A 552 -11.90 29.12 -8.25
N LEU A 553 -12.41 30.34 -8.14
CA LEU A 553 -12.54 31.09 -6.89
C LEU A 553 -13.99 30.95 -6.39
N PHE A 554 -14.18 30.47 -5.17
CA PHE A 554 -15.49 30.39 -4.53
C PHE A 554 -15.72 31.63 -3.67
N VAL A 555 -16.83 32.33 -3.86
CA VAL A 555 -17.05 33.66 -3.25
C VAL A 555 -18.24 33.63 -2.28
N ARG A 556 -18.07 34.22 -1.09
CA ARG A 556 -19.15 34.51 -0.13
C ARG A 556 -19.22 36.00 0.21
N ASP A 557 -20.38 36.45 0.66
CA ASP A 557 -20.53 37.79 1.23
C ASP A 557 -20.06 37.85 2.69
N ALA A 558 -20.05 39.08 3.25
CA ALA A 558 -19.67 39.34 4.63
C ALA A 558 -20.62 38.71 5.68
N GLN A 559 -21.79 38.21 5.27
CA GLN A 559 -22.71 37.46 6.13
C GLN A 559 -22.49 35.95 6.04
N GLY A 560 -21.46 35.50 5.31
CA GLY A 560 -21.14 34.09 5.11
C GLY A 560 -22.02 33.38 4.09
N ARG A 561 -22.87 34.10 3.34
CA ARG A 561 -23.72 33.50 2.31
C ARG A 561 -22.92 33.27 1.04
N TYR A 562 -23.04 32.07 0.49
CA TYR A 562 -22.40 31.72 -0.77
C TYR A 562 -23.00 32.51 -1.94
N LEU A 563 -22.14 33.15 -2.73
CA LEU A 563 -22.55 33.99 -3.86
C LEU A 563 -22.40 33.29 -5.21
N GLY A 564 -21.33 32.50 -5.39
CA GLY A 564 -21.07 31.79 -6.64
C GLY A 564 -19.59 31.44 -6.88
N GLU A 565 -19.34 30.86 -8.04
CA GLU A 565 -18.02 30.52 -8.59
C GLU A 565 -17.55 31.59 -9.57
N SER A 566 -16.31 32.06 -9.42
CA SER A 566 -15.61 32.87 -10.42
C SER A 566 -14.51 32.04 -11.09
N LYS A 567 -14.46 32.04 -12.42
CA LYS A 567 -13.43 31.32 -13.18
C LYS A 567 -12.17 32.16 -13.34
N ILE A 568 -11.01 31.53 -13.36
CA ILE A 568 -9.76 32.20 -13.73
C ILE A 568 -9.84 32.71 -15.17
N LEU A 569 -9.29 33.90 -15.42
CA LEU A 569 -9.17 34.48 -16.75
C LEU A 569 -7.84 34.05 -17.39
N PRO A 570 -7.86 33.54 -18.62
CA PRO A 570 -6.65 33.07 -19.29
C PRO A 570 -5.71 34.25 -19.61
N LYS A 571 -4.42 34.06 -19.35
CA LYS A 571 -3.35 35.01 -19.68
C LYS A 571 -2.34 34.39 -20.66
N PRO A 572 -2.71 34.22 -21.95
CA PRO A 572 -1.84 33.59 -22.94
C PRO A 572 -0.62 34.48 -23.24
N SER A 573 0.49 33.84 -23.62
CA SER A 573 1.67 34.54 -24.15
C SER A 573 1.35 35.22 -25.47
N ARG A 574 1.98 36.37 -25.76
CA ARG A 574 1.84 37.07 -27.05
C ARG A 574 2.23 36.19 -28.26
N GLY A 575 3.08 35.18 -28.04
CA GLY A 575 3.47 34.22 -29.08
C GLY A 575 2.44 33.12 -29.34
N ASP A 576 1.51 32.87 -28.42
CA ASP A 576 0.47 31.84 -28.55
C ASP A 576 -0.79 32.44 -29.19
N ARG A 577 -0.79 32.53 -30.52
CA ARG A 577 -1.90 33.09 -31.29
C ARG A 577 -3.22 32.36 -31.00
N ASP A 578 -3.19 31.04 -30.91
CA ASP A 578 -4.38 30.23 -30.66
C ASP A 578 -4.91 30.44 -29.24
N GLY A 579 -4.02 30.56 -28.25
CA GLY A 579 -4.35 30.91 -26.87
C GLY A 579 -5.00 32.28 -26.76
N ILE A 580 -4.51 33.28 -27.50
CA ILE A 580 -5.11 34.62 -27.54
C ILE A 580 -6.53 34.57 -28.10
N VAL A 581 -6.77 33.82 -29.19
CA VAL A 581 -8.11 33.68 -29.78
C VAL A 581 -9.07 33.01 -28.80
N ARG A 582 -8.64 31.95 -28.09
CA ARG A 582 -9.46 31.32 -27.03
C ARG A 582 -9.75 32.30 -25.90
N ALA A 583 -8.74 33.05 -25.43
CA ALA A 583 -8.90 34.04 -24.38
C ALA A 583 -9.89 35.14 -24.77
N TRP A 584 -9.82 35.66 -26.00
CA TRP A 584 -10.79 36.65 -26.49
C TRP A 584 -12.25 36.19 -26.38
N GLY A 585 -12.52 34.89 -26.59
CA GLY A 585 -13.85 34.33 -26.38
C GLY A 585 -14.34 34.49 -24.94
N GLU A 586 -13.49 34.20 -23.97
CA GLU A 586 -13.80 34.36 -22.53
C GLU A 586 -13.97 35.84 -22.14
N TYR A 587 -13.08 36.72 -22.60
CA TYR A 587 -13.20 38.16 -22.35
C TYR A 587 -14.46 38.76 -23.00
N ALA A 588 -14.81 38.33 -24.23
CA ALA A 588 -16.04 38.75 -24.90
C ALA A 588 -17.30 38.23 -24.18
N HIS A 589 -17.26 37.03 -23.60
CA HIS A 589 -18.33 36.53 -22.74
C HIS A 589 -18.54 37.43 -21.53
N VAL A 590 -17.46 37.78 -20.83
CA VAL A 590 -17.50 38.71 -19.69
C VAL A 590 -18.10 40.07 -20.09
N GLU A 591 -17.64 40.64 -21.22
CA GLU A 591 -18.18 41.90 -21.75
C GLU A 591 -19.69 41.79 -22.05
N ASN A 592 -20.12 40.70 -22.68
CA ASN A 592 -21.53 40.46 -22.99
C ASN A 592 -22.38 40.39 -21.71
N VAL A 593 -21.92 39.69 -20.66
CA VAL A 593 -22.63 39.64 -19.37
C VAL A 593 -22.70 41.03 -18.74
N MET A 594 -21.63 41.82 -18.80
CA MET A 594 -21.64 43.22 -18.32
C MET A 594 -22.60 44.09 -19.11
N ALA A 595 -22.73 43.86 -20.42
CA ALA A 595 -23.60 44.62 -21.29
C ALA A 595 -25.08 44.24 -21.19
N LYS A 596 -25.44 43.06 -20.64
CA LYS A 596 -26.84 42.56 -20.57
C LYS A 596 -27.80 43.58 -19.95
N ASP A 597 -27.41 44.22 -18.84
CA ASP A 597 -28.26 45.22 -18.17
C ASP A 597 -28.43 46.49 -19.01
N VAL A 598 -27.38 46.90 -19.72
CA VAL A 598 -27.43 48.05 -20.64
C VAL A 598 -28.34 47.72 -21.83
N GLN A 599 -28.17 46.55 -22.42
CA GLN A 599 -28.99 46.05 -23.53
C GLN A 599 -30.46 45.89 -23.12
N ALA A 600 -30.76 45.42 -21.91
CA ALA A 600 -32.12 45.30 -21.39
C ALA A 600 -32.79 46.67 -21.19
N ARG A 601 -32.04 47.69 -20.72
CA ARG A 601 -32.54 49.07 -20.54
C ARG A 601 -32.79 49.79 -21.87
N HIS A 602 -31.90 49.63 -22.84
CA HIS A 602 -31.97 50.35 -24.12
C HIS A 602 -32.62 49.54 -25.26
N GLY A 603 -32.87 48.25 -25.08
CA GLY A 603 -33.56 47.39 -26.04
C GLY A 603 -35.05 47.69 -26.19
N ARG A 604 -35.66 48.42 -25.23
CA ARG A 604 -37.05 48.91 -25.32
C ARG A 604 -37.17 50.31 -25.96
N SER A 605 -36.08 51.06 -26.12
CA SER A 605 -36.08 52.41 -26.71
C SER A 605 -35.57 52.45 -28.15
N GLY A 606 -35.25 51.30 -28.75
CA GLY A 606 -34.67 51.17 -30.08
C GLY A 606 -35.62 50.70 -31.18
N THR A 607 -36.90 51.08 -31.15
CA THR A 607 -37.76 50.99 -32.36
C THR A 607 -37.76 52.34 -33.06
N GLY A 608 -36.76 52.57 -33.90
CA GLY A 608 -36.68 53.74 -34.76
C GLY A 608 -35.24 54.13 -35.07
N GLU A 609 -34.88 54.12 -36.35
CA GLU A 609 -33.78 54.90 -36.95
C GLU A 609 -32.32 54.39 -36.83
N GLY A 610 -31.93 53.60 -35.83
CA GLY A 610 -30.52 53.15 -35.68
C GLY A 610 -30.09 51.92 -36.50
N ALA A 611 -31.04 51.03 -36.87
CA ALA A 611 -30.72 49.69 -37.36
C ALA A 611 -30.16 49.63 -38.80
N GLY A 612 -30.33 50.69 -39.60
CA GLY A 612 -29.90 50.74 -41.00
C GLY A 612 -28.40 51.00 -41.21
N ARG A 613 -27.71 51.66 -40.26
CA ARG A 613 -26.30 52.05 -40.42
C ARG A 613 -25.28 51.03 -39.92
N ALA A 614 -25.63 50.22 -38.92
CA ALA A 614 -24.68 49.26 -38.33
C ALA A 614 -24.40 48.03 -39.22
N ARG A 615 -25.32 47.66 -40.13
CA ARG A 615 -25.13 46.54 -41.07
C ARG A 615 -24.12 46.84 -42.18
N MET A 616 -23.89 48.11 -42.52
CA MET A 616 -22.98 48.49 -43.62
C MET A 616 -21.51 48.63 -43.21
N GLY A 617 -21.21 48.63 -41.90
CA GLY A 617 -19.85 48.83 -41.36
C GLY A 617 -19.08 47.56 -40.98
N ARG A 618 -19.76 46.42 -40.76
CA ARG A 618 -19.10 45.15 -40.40
C ARG A 618 -18.52 44.38 -41.60
N ASP A 619 -19.07 44.57 -42.80
CA ASP A 619 -18.62 43.83 -44.00
C ASP A 619 -17.33 44.38 -44.64
N LYS A 620 -16.79 45.50 -44.17
CA LYS A 620 -15.57 46.10 -44.76
C LYS A 620 -14.25 45.72 -44.08
N ASN A 621 -14.26 45.15 -42.88
CA ASN A 621 -13.03 44.85 -42.13
C ASN A 621 -12.57 43.38 -42.17
N VAL A 622 -13.27 42.50 -42.90
CA VAL A 622 -12.87 41.08 -43.06
C VAL A 622 -12.30 40.78 -44.46
N ALA A 623 -12.36 41.74 -45.42
CA ALA A 623 -11.89 41.55 -46.80
C ALA A 623 -10.64 42.39 -47.15
N GLY A 624 -9.73 42.58 -46.19
CA GLY A 624 -8.57 43.48 -46.33
C GLY A 624 -7.22 42.85 -45.95
N ALA A 625 -7.01 41.56 -46.21
CA ALA A 625 -5.71 40.92 -46.04
C ALA A 625 -5.41 40.01 -47.23
N GLY A 626 -5.06 40.62 -48.37
CA GLY A 626 -4.59 39.87 -49.52
C GLY A 626 -4.66 40.64 -50.82
N ARG A 627 -3.63 41.45 -51.12
CA ARG A 627 -2.93 41.48 -52.43
C ARG A 627 -2.07 42.75 -52.60
N SER A 628 -1.06 42.57 -53.46
CA SER A 628 -0.09 43.53 -54.00
C SER A 628 1.07 43.85 -53.02
N ASN A 629 2.34 43.65 -53.35
CA ASN A 629 3.00 43.82 -54.64
C ASN A 629 4.06 42.73 -54.93
N LYS A 630 4.03 42.20 -56.16
CA LYS A 630 5.21 41.70 -56.87
C LYS A 630 5.49 42.67 -58.03
N PRO A 631 6.74 43.09 -58.29
CA PRO A 631 7.10 43.66 -59.58
C PRO A 631 7.48 42.54 -60.55
N ALA A 632 7.21 42.79 -61.83
CA ALA A 632 7.47 41.90 -62.96
C ALA A 632 8.73 42.31 -63.71
N LEU A 633 9.51 41.33 -64.18
CA LEU A 633 10.51 41.30 -65.27
C LEU A 633 11.22 39.93 -65.15
N ALA A 634 11.65 39.16 -66.14
CA ALA A 634 11.42 39.01 -67.57
C ALA A 634 12.00 37.62 -67.96
N ARG A 635 11.65 37.11 -69.15
CA ARG A 635 12.02 35.79 -69.69
C ARG A 635 13.53 35.60 -70.00
N ALA A 636 14.03 34.40 -69.71
CA ALA A 636 14.96 33.53 -70.47
C ALA A 636 15.35 32.39 -69.51
N GLY A 637 15.52 31.11 -69.80
CA GLY A 637 15.85 30.38 -71.02
C GLY A 637 16.89 29.31 -70.64
N ALA A 638 16.51 28.03 -70.76
CA ALA A 638 17.37 26.84 -70.93
C ALA A 638 18.28 26.30 -69.78
N ALA A 639 18.16 24.97 -69.61
CA ALA A 639 19.20 23.94 -69.43
C ALA A 639 19.95 23.74 -68.09
N GLY A 640 19.80 22.52 -67.54
CA GLY A 640 20.93 21.57 -67.37
C GLY A 640 21.60 21.46 -65.99
N GLY A 641 21.67 20.22 -65.47
CA GLY A 641 22.71 19.69 -64.53
C GLY A 641 22.69 20.25 -63.10
N GLY A 642 22.83 19.50 -62.01
CA GLY A 642 23.66 18.32 -61.79
C GLY A 642 24.85 18.71 -60.90
N ASN A 643 25.02 18.01 -59.77
CA ASN A 643 26.27 17.85 -59.00
C ASN A 643 26.79 19.10 -58.22
N ILE A 644 27.60 19.06 -57.15
CA ILE A 644 28.13 18.07 -56.17
C ILE A 644 29.12 18.90 -55.28
N PHE A 645 29.29 18.54 -53.99
CA PHE A 645 30.46 18.85 -53.11
C PHE A 645 30.77 20.34 -52.83
N ALA A 646 31.59 20.77 -51.87
CA ALA A 646 32.20 20.33 -50.61
C ALA A 646 32.96 21.58 -50.11
N ILE A 647 32.99 21.85 -48.80
CA ILE A 647 34.19 21.88 -47.95
C ILE A 647 35.35 22.77 -48.46
N ASP A 648 35.67 23.80 -47.66
CA ASP A 648 37.00 24.17 -47.10
C ASP A 648 36.93 25.65 -46.70
N SER A 649 37.11 26.03 -45.44
CA SER A 649 38.30 25.99 -44.56
C SER A 649 39.17 27.25 -44.71
N ASP A 650 39.82 27.57 -43.58
CA ASP A 650 40.96 28.46 -43.40
C ASP A 650 40.67 29.98 -43.38
N ASP A 651 41.34 30.79 -42.57
CA ASP A 651 41.94 30.65 -41.24
C ASP A 651 42.35 32.08 -40.83
N ASP A 652 42.56 32.22 -39.53
CA ASP A 652 43.67 32.97 -38.91
C ASP A 652 43.67 34.48 -38.57
N GLU A 653 44.07 34.66 -37.30
CA GLU A 653 44.98 35.67 -36.72
C GLU A 653 44.47 37.10 -36.48
N GLN A 654 44.82 37.85 -35.43
CA GLN A 654 45.45 37.65 -34.11
C GLN A 654 45.38 39.03 -33.41
N GLY A 655 45.47 39.05 -32.07
CA GLY A 655 45.92 40.19 -31.27
C GLY A 655 44.81 41.11 -30.70
N ASP A 656 44.95 41.74 -29.54
CA ASP A 656 45.93 41.65 -28.45
C ASP A 656 45.34 42.42 -27.24
N GLU A 657 45.80 42.07 -26.04
CA GLU A 657 45.85 42.83 -24.78
C GLU A 657 44.84 43.96 -24.45
N SER A 658 44.05 43.74 -23.38
CA SER A 658 44.08 44.55 -22.13
C SER A 658 43.12 44.00 -21.06
#